data_AF-A0A3A4SAY6-F1
#
_entry.id   AF-A0A3A4SAY6-F1
#
_cell.length_a   1.000
_cell.length_b   1.000
_cell.length_c   1.000
_cell.angle_alpha   90.00
_cell.angle_beta   90.00
_cell.angle_gamma   90.00
#
_symmetry.space_group_name_H-M   'P 1'
#
loop_
_entity.id
_entity.type
_entity.pdbx_description
1 polymer ?
#
loop_
_entity_poly.entity_id
_entity_poly.type
_entity_poly.pdbx_seq_one_letter_code
_entity_poly.pdbx_strand_id
1 'polypeptide(L)'
;MLIKDIFSADVTRDIAPVVYFHEKAPEKVAEEVSEYIITGGYPESDPRHKRIESGIHEQFVSLLKALSAELRKENGVELPASWVSGFYGSGKSSFAKLLGLALDGLVLPDSRPLAEALLSRDDSPKAQDFKKVWEDVRSQIDPIAVVFDIGSVARDNEHIHSAVKREIQHRLGYCTISNHVAEHELKLEIDGLWQDFLVQAEKTLGKTWDEAKTHQLAEEDFSEVLHAMHPERYTDPMSWIDSRAGSQSTIGSSVSETTKAITEMLNIRAPGKTLFIIVDEVYQYIHQNDNRVLKLQSFVSDLGQKLKGLVWLIATGQQKLEDADDEDNIGKLKDRFPNKLRVHLSVTNIRDVVHKRLLKKDPSKESLLRDLFHTNRSDLKLYGYSCGAITEEDFLEVYPMLPGHVDLLMQITSSLRTRSSRIKGDDHAIRGLLQLLGELFRDQALGEKELGALVTLDNIYEVQQTALDADIQNTMMRILIHEDITNDELAVRVAKVVSLLELIQEQEPTTIQLISQCLYARIGMGNIESEVQKALEKLTRLGLLSYSEKLGYKLQSSAGQEWQKERDSFGITADEISSIVGEKLKDLMGTLDRPRLKRKAFPWTAYFSDGKQKKDELIQNPNDQASVYVDFRYFTNNDDRSSSIWITESDSQHLKNRMIWVAGSVGTLPSLIRDLARSRHTVNRYAPRVQSLSKNKQRLYYEEQSRCEELEKQTQSATAQIFMDGEIYYKGRIIDKQAQGSTFATVIHGAAESILPELYNMFVDMAVTPGELNQLLEPTLSGPSNKFMNGELGILELDAGRYIPTCSGEVPSRILRYIEDEGGSAGNVLLNKFGGPPCGYPADVIKACLVGLLRATKIRIRPDAGPEITSVRDPGVKDMFQKDRDLKRADVLPPSGTGIGPRDRNAICNFFKDSLDIDLDRENDAIADAVFQQFPGQVKRLQELEAKFNRLPGRPELPESLSKLRQALEDCKRSRHIEPTVLEMKKNLDVLRDGMQQLGILLTELTDQNLEAVRRAQDIQNFRVSQLQAIDGLGEAEEAARILDKQLLQERPWRDISSIDPHLTVIQDRYREVRLELIERQEQMAQKIRERIKQRTGFEKLSNDQVYNVLRPITLKLYDTTPDAINPTLELLKDSVVSRLREAEEEANDRLDDFLSELTEKQVVRFQINLKGREVSTSEEVEMMINELRERLLAQLKDNMRIRLI
;
A
#
# COMPACT_ATOMS: atom_id res chain seq x y z
N MET A 1 22.21 -3.81 19.54
CA MET A 1 21.29 -4.63 18.73
C MET A 1 21.36 -4.09 17.31
N LEU A 2 21.53 -4.99 16.35
CA LEU A 2 21.67 -4.69 14.93
C LEU A 2 20.32 -4.82 14.24
N ILE A 3 20.19 -4.25 13.05
CA ILE A 3 18.93 -4.32 12.28
C ILE A 3 18.56 -5.76 11.94
N LYS A 4 19.51 -6.65 11.61
CA LYS A 4 19.20 -8.06 11.33
C LYS A 4 18.57 -8.81 12.52
N ASP A 5 18.85 -8.39 13.76
CA ASP A 5 18.42 -9.07 14.99
C ASP A 5 16.91 -8.93 15.28
N ILE A 6 16.17 -8.10 14.51
CA ILE A 6 14.74 -7.80 14.74
C ILE A 6 13.79 -8.70 13.94
N PHE A 7 14.29 -9.41 12.92
CA PHE A 7 13.46 -10.13 11.95
C PHE A 7 13.26 -11.59 12.33
N SER A 8 12.09 -12.14 12.00
CA SER A 8 11.77 -13.55 12.26
C SER A 8 12.48 -14.54 11.35
N ALA A 9 13.03 -14.06 10.23
CA ALA A 9 13.76 -14.83 9.23
C ALA A 9 15.05 -14.08 8.86
N ASP A 10 16.05 -14.82 8.39
CA ASP A 10 17.29 -14.23 7.91
C ASP A 10 17.04 -13.35 6.69
N VAL A 11 17.29 -12.04 6.85
CA VAL A 11 17.18 -11.00 5.81
C VAL A 11 18.42 -10.87 4.95
N THR A 12 19.52 -11.54 5.32
CA THR A 12 20.75 -11.57 4.52
C THR A 12 20.78 -12.74 3.53
N ARG A 13 19.91 -13.74 3.70
CA ARG A 13 19.76 -14.90 2.79
C ARG A 13 19.56 -14.47 1.34
N ASP A 14 20.07 -15.26 0.40
CA ASP A 14 19.86 -14.95 -1.01
C ASP A 14 18.39 -15.10 -1.41
N ILE A 15 17.92 -14.20 -2.28
CA ILE A 15 16.53 -14.14 -2.73
C ILE A 15 16.55 -14.31 -4.24
N ALA A 16 16.09 -15.46 -4.72
CA ALA A 16 16.06 -15.77 -6.14
C ALA A 16 15.33 -14.65 -6.93
N PRO A 17 15.97 -14.05 -7.96
CA PRO A 17 15.45 -12.86 -8.63
C PRO A 17 14.24 -13.15 -9.52
N VAL A 18 14.11 -14.38 -10.01
CA VAL A 18 13.09 -14.84 -10.95
C VAL A 18 12.67 -16.26 -10.58
N VAL A 19 11.39 -16.59 -10.76
CA VAL A 19 10.92 -17.98 -10.71
C VAL A 19 11.34 -18.72 -11.98
N TYR A 20 12.12 -19.77 -11.82
CA TYR A 20 12.44 -20.70 -12.91
C TYR A 20 11.19 -21.51 -13.26
N PHE A 21 10.48 -21.09 -14.31
CA PHE A 21 9.19 -21.67 -14.71
C PHE A 21 9.32 -23.09 -15.28
N HIS A 22 10.48 -23.41 -15.86
CA HIS A 22 10.83 -24.76 -16.33
C HIS A 22 11.14 -25.73 -15.19
N GLU A 23 11.57 -25.21 -14.02
CA GLU A 23 11.97 -26.03 -12.87
C GLU A 23 10.72 -26.51 -12.12
N LYS A 24 10.54 -27.83 -12.07
CA LYS A 24 9.35 -28.52 -11.56
C LYS A 24 9.69 -29.64 -10.56
N ALA A 25 10.97 -29.82 -10.23
CA ALA A 25 11.38 -30.77 -9.21
C ALA A 25 10.64 -30.48 -7.87
N PRO A 26 10.05 -31.49 -7.21
CA PRO A 26 9.28 -31.28 -5.97
C PRO A 26 10.01 -30.48 -4.91
N GLU A 27 11.33 -30.62 -4.80
CA GLU A 27 12.19 -29.88 -3.86
C GLU A 27 12.20 -28.38 -4.16
N LYS A 28 12.28 -28.00 -5.44
CA LYS A 28 12.29 -26.59 -5.87
C LYS A 28 10.90 -25.98 -5.81
N VAL A 29 9.85 -26.77 -6.05
CA VAL A 29 8.47 -26.32 -5.89
C VAL A 29 8.10 -26.17 -4.40
N ALA A 30 8.65 -27.00 -3.52
CA ALA A 30 8.54 -26.86 -2.07
C ALA A 30 9.20 -25.56 -1.57
N GLU A 31 10.42 -25.26 -2.05
CA GLU A 31 11.10 -23.99 -1.79
C GLU A 31 10.23 -22.80 -2.26
N GLU A 32 9.74 -22.82 -3.50
CA GLU A 32 8.93 -21.74 -4.08
C GLU A 32 7.61 -21.49 -3.30
N VAL A 33 6.84 -22.53 -2.99
CA VAL A 33 5.60 -22.37 -2.22
C VAL A 33 5.88 -21.95 -0.76
N SER A 34 7.01 -22.36 -0.19
CA SER A 34 7.45 -21.94 1.17
C SER A 34 7.87 -20.47 1.26
N GLU A 35 8.13 -19.80 0.14
CA GLU A 35 8.42 -18.37 0.06
C GLU A 35 7.25 -17.53 -0.50
N TYR A 36 6.26 -18.15 -1.15
CA TYR A 36 5.12 -17.46 -1.73
C TYR A 36 4.20 -16.84 -0.67
N ILE A 37 3.81 -15.58 -0.86
CA ILE A 37 2.99 -14.81 0.09
C ILE A 37 1.61 -14.55 -0.49
N ILE A 38 0.58 -14.80 0.31
CA ILE A 38 -0.80 -14.38 0.02
C ILE A 38 -1.10 -13.09 0.77
N THR A 39 -1.48 -12.05 0.03
CA THR A 39 -1.89 -10.73 0.51
C THR A 39 -3.41 -10.57 0.42
N GLY A 40 -3.96 -9.62 1.17
CA GLY A 40 -5.42 -9.41 1.25
C GLY A 40 -6.11 -10.43 2.15
N GLY A 41 -7.36 -10.77 1.84
CA GLY A 41 -8.20 -11.65 2.66
C GLY A 41 -8.77 -10.98 3.91
N TYR A 42 -8.85 -9.66 3.90
CA TYR A 42 -9.41 -8.85 4.98
C TYR A 42 -10.90 -8.54 4.73
N PRO A 43 -11.77 -8.53 5.76
CA PRO A 43 -13.13 -8.00 5.64
C PRO A 43 -13.12 -6.47 5.50
N GLU A 44 -14.18 -5.91 4.92
CA GLU A 44 -14.35 -4.46 4.69
C GLU A 44 -14.24 -3.61 5.96
N SER A 45 -14.46 -4.21 7.13
CA SER A 45 -14.33 -3.58 8.45
C SER A 45 -12.90 -3.48 9.00
N ASP A 46 -11.91 -4.10 8.36
CA ASP A 46 -10.50 -4.07 8.76
C ASP A 46 -9.79 -2.87 8.09
N PRO A 47 -9.04 -2.02 8.82
CA PRO A 47 -8.27 -0.92 8.24
C PRO A 47 -7.30 -1.33 7.13
N ARG A 48 -6.82 -2.58 7.12
CA ARG A 48 -5.94 -3.12 6.07
C ARG A 48 -6.68 -3.33 4.74
N HIS A 49 -7.99 -3.55 4.75
CA HIS A 49 -8.78 -3.66 3.53
C HIS A 49 -8.77 -2.35 2.73
N LYS A 50 -8.82 -1.17 3.40
CA LYS A 50 -8.66 0.13 2.72
C LYS A 50 -7.29 0.30 2.04
N ARG A 51 -6.26 -0.46 2.44
CA ARG A 51 -4.93 -0.45 1.81
C ARG A 51 -4.83 -1.45 0.64
N ILE A 52 -5.47 -2.61 0.82
CA ILE A 52 -5.49 -3.72 -0.14
C ILE A 52 -6.94 -4.18 -0.30
N GLU A 53 -7.67 -3.48 -1.16
CA GLU A 53 -9.06 -3.84 -1.51
C GLU A 53 -9.12 -5.15 -2.31
N SER A 54 -8.05 -5.45 -3.07
CA SER A 54 -7.92 -6.65 -3.88
C SER A 54 -6.50 -7.22 -3.83
N GLY A 55 -6.28 -8.16 -2.89
CA GLY A 55 -5.02 -8.86 -2.72
C GLY A 55 -4.94 -10.16 -3.49
N ILE A 56 -3.82 -10.87 -3.35
CA ILE A 56 -3.61 -12.19 -3.96
C ILE A 56 -4.71 -13.18 -3.54
N HIS A 57 -5.20 -13.09 -2.29
CA HIS A 57 -6.36 -13.85 -1.80
C HIS A 57 -7.61 -13.58 -2.67
N GLU A 58 -8.02 -12.32 -2.80
CA GLU A 58 -9.19 -11.94 -3.59
C GLU A 58 -9.05 -12.37 -5.05
N GLN A 59 -7.84 -12.34 -5.60
CA GLN A 59 -7.54 -12.75 -6.97
C GLN A 59 -7.68 -14.28 -7.17
N PHE A 60 -7.16 -15.11 -6.26
CA PHE A 60 -7.41 -16.56 -6.29
C PHE A 60 -8.89 -16.89 -6.12
N VAL A 61 -9.54 -16.29 -5.12
CA VAL A 61 -10.94 -16.53 -4.81
C VAL A 61 -11.86 -16.10 -5.96
N SER A 62 -11.60 -14.95 -6.58
CA SER A 62 -12.35 -14.45 -7.74
C SER A 62 -12.19 -15.39 -8.93
N LEU A 63 -10.95 -15.73 -9.30
CA LEU A 63 -10.66 -16.62 -10.42
C LEU A 63 -11.31 -17.99 -10.25
N LEU A 64 -11.15 -18.63 -9.09
CA LEU A 64 -11.71 -19.96 -8.85
C LEU A 64 -13.25 -19.94 -8.74
N LYS A 65 -13.86 -18.88 -8.17
CA LYS A 65 -15.32 -18.69 -8.21
C LYS A 65 -15.83 -18.56 -9.65
N ALA A 66 -15.13 -17.79 -10.49
CA ALA A 66 -15.49 -17.61 -11.89
C ALA A 66 -15.29 -18.89 -12.72
N LEU A 67 -14.22 -19.66 -12.47
CA LEU A 67 -13.98 -20.97 -13.08
C LEU A 67 -15.12 -21.95 -12.74
N SER A 68 -15.48 -22.10 -11.46
CA SER A 68 -16.63 -22.95 -11.08
C SER A 68 -17.95 -22.46 -11.67
N ALA A 69 -18.19 -21.15 -11.72
CA ALA A 69 -19.42 -20.61 -12.31
C ALA A 69 -19.53 -20.88 -13.83
N GLU A 70 -18.40 -20.91 -14.55
CA GLU A 70 -18.36 -21.32 -15.96
C GLU A 70 -18.53 -22.83 -16.14
N LEU A 71 -17.89 -23.66 -15.32
CA LEU A 71 -17.96 -25.13 -15.40
C LEU A 71 -19.39 -25.67 -15.19
N ARG A 72 -20.24 -24.94 -14.45
CA ARG A 72 -21.66 -25.29 -14.21
C ARG A 72 -22.62 -24.95 -15.36
N LYS A 73 -22.17 -24.30 -16.45
CA LYS A 73 -23.05 -23.90 -17.56
C LYS A 73 -23.47 -25.09 -18.42
N GLU A 74 -24.78 -25.26 -18.61
CA GLU A 74 -25.35 -26.32 -19.48
C GLU A 74 -24.86 -26.25 -20.94
N ASN A 75 -24.62 -25.04 -21.48
CA ASN A 75 -24.13 -24.82 -22.85
C ASN A 75 -22.59 -24.95 -22.99
N GLY A 76 -21.90 -25.33 -21.91
CA GLY A 76 -20.45 -25.35 -21.80
C GLY A 76 -19.79 -23.96 -21.78
N VAL A 77 -18.47 -23.95 -21.67
CA VAL A 77 -17.65 -22.73 -21.56
C VAL A 77 -17.32 -22.19 -22.95
N GLU A 78 -17.68 -20.93 -23.21
CA GLU A 78 -17.48 -20.27 -24.52
C GLU A 78 -16.09 -19.65 -24.70
N LEU A 79 -15.45 -19.21 -23.61
CA LEU A 79 -14.12 -18.59 -23.60
C LEU A 79 -13.34 -19.11 -22.38
N PRO A 80 -12.74 -20.31 -22.47
CA PRO A 80 -12.05 -20.95 -21.35
C PRO A 80 -10.63 -20.38 -21.18
N ALA A 81 -10.52 -19.07 -20.98
CA ALA A 81 -9.25 -18.36 -20.96
C ALA A 81 -9.17 -17.29 -19.85
N SER A 82 -8.06 -17.33 -19.09
CA SER A 82 -7.71 -16.39 -18.02
C SER A 82 -6.46 -15.61 -18.40
N TRP A 83 -6.46 -14.31 -18.09
CA TRP A 83 -5.30 -13.43 -18.27
C TRP A 83 -4.80 -12.98 -16.90
N VAL A 84 -3.60 -13.41 -16.51
CA VAL A 84 -2.95 -13.03 -15.26
C VAL A 84 -2.01 -11.86 -15.56
N SER A 85 -2.36 -10.68 -15.06
CA SER A 85 -1.62 -9.44 -15.27
C SER A 85 -0.93 -8.96 -14.01
N GLY A 86 0.20 -8.28 -14.16
CA GLY A 86 0.92 -7.68 -13.04
C GLY A 86 2.31 -7.21 -13.44
N PHE A 87 2.79 -6.16 -12.79
CA PHE A 87 4.12 -5.61 -13.00
C PHE A 87 5.23 -6.62 -12.60
N TYR A 88 6.47 -6.38 -13.02
CA TYR A 88 7.60 -7.25 -12.69
C TYR A 88 7.86 -7.31 -11.17
N GLY A 89 7.89 -8.51 -10.59
CA GLY A 89 8.02 -8.73 -9.14
C GLY A 89 6.69 -8.80 -8.38
N SER A 90 5.54 -8.67 -9.05
CA SER A 90 4.20 -8.82 -8.46
C SER A 90 3.82 -10.24 -8.02
N GLY A 91 4.64 -11.25 -8.33
CA GLY A 91 4.33 -12.66 -8.11
C GLY A 91 3.54 -13.34 -9.24
N LYS A 92 3.28 -12.64 -10.35
CA LYS A 92 2.50 -13.12 -11.53
C LYS A 92 2.83 -14.55 -11.98
N SER A 93 4.11 -14.82 -12.21
CA SER A 93 4.59 -16.12 -12.69
C SER A 93 4.41 -17.21 -11.63
N SER A 94 4.75 -16.92 -10.37
CA SER A 94 4.48 -17.81 -9.23
C SER A 94 3.00 -18.13 -9.07
N PHE A 95 2.11 -17.12 -9.15
CA PHE A 95 0.66 -17.30 -9.07
C PHE A 95 0.18 -18.32 -10.11
N ALA A 96 0.57 -18.13 -11.38
CA ALA A 96 0.17 -19.00 -12.46
C ALA A 96 0.79 -20.42 -12.35
N LYS A 97 2.09 -20.51 -12.03
CA LYS A 97 2.82 -21.77 -11.86
C LYS A 97 2.27 -22.60 -10.71
N LEU A 98 2.17 -22.02 -9.52
CA LEU A 98 1.68 -22.70 -8.32
C LEU A 98 0.22 -23.13 -8.47
N LEU A 99 -0.64 -22.29 -9.08
CA LEU A 99 -2.01 -22.67 -9.42
C LEU A 99 -2.04 -23.89 -10.36
N GLY A 100 -1.26 -23.86 -11.44
CA GLY A 100 -1.20 -24.96 -12.41
C GLY A 100 -0.70 -26.28 -11.82
N LEU A 101 0.40 -26.24 -11.07
CA LEU A 101 0.96 -27.44 -10.43
C LEU A 101 0.08 -27.96 -9.27
N ALA A 102 -0.61 -27.07 -8.54
CA ALA A 102 -1.58 -27.47 -7.52
C ALA A 102 -2.82 -28.12 -8.14
N LEU A 103 -3.25 -27.65 -9.32
CA LEU A 103 -4.31 -28.31 -10.09
C LEU A 103 -3.83 -29.68 -10.61
N ASP A 104 -2.61 -29.80 -11.15
CA ASP A 104 -2.03 -31.09 -11.60
C ASP A 104 -1.93 -32.15 -10.49
N GLY A 105 -2.00 -31.73 -9.22
CA GLY A 105 -1.89 -32.63 -8.07
C GLY A 105 -0.44 -32.96 -7.71
N LEU A 106 0.51 -32.07 -7.98
CA LEU A 106 1.91 -32.26 -7.63
C LEU A 106 2.06 -32.50 -6.12
N VAL A 107 2.88 -33.49 -5.75
CA VAL A 107 3.19 -33.87 -4.36
C VAL A 107 4.60 -33.41 -4.03
N LEU A 108 4.76 -32.81 -2.84
CA LEU A 108 6.03 -32.29 -2.33
C LEU A 108 6.89 -33.43 -1.70
N PRO A 109 8.20 -33.20 -1.44
CA PRO A 109 9.09 -34.25 -0.89
C PRO A 109 8.66 -34.80 0.48
N ASP A 110 7.87 -34.05 1.24
CA ASP A 110 7.27 -34.45 2.52
C ASP A 110 5.94 -35.20 2.36
N SER A 111 5.61 -35.62 1.14
CA SER A 111 4.36 -36.28 0.73
C SER A 111 3.08 -35.43 0.84
N ARG A 112 3.16 -34.13 1.16
CA ARG A 112 1.98 -33.25 1.13
C ARG A 112 1.62 -32.81 -0.30
N PRO A 113 0.34 -32.72 -0.67
CA PRO A 113 -0.07 -32.10 -1.92
C PRO A 113 0.30 -30.62 -1.96
N LEU A 114 0.81 -30.14 -3.10
CA LEU A 114 1.11 -28.72 -3.31
C LEU A 114 -0.12 -27.83 -3.08
N ALA A 115 -1.31 -28.31 -3.41
CA ALA A 115 -2.57 -27.60 -3.15
C ALA A 115 -2.77 -27.31 -1.65
N GLU A 116 -2.47 -28.27 -0.77
CA GLU A 116 -2.57 -28.10 0.68
C GLU A 116 -1.52 -27.10 1.18
N ALA A 117 -0.28 -27.25 0.71
CA ALA A 117 0.80 -26.30 1.01
C ALA A 117 0.43 -24.87 0.58
N LEU A 118 -0.07 -24.67 -0.64
CA LEU A 118 -0.49 -23.36 -1.15
C LEU A 118 -1.66 -22.78 -0.35
N LEU A 119 -2.68 -23.57 -0.01
CA LEU A 119 -3.81 -23.14 0.81
C LEU A 119 -3.40 -22.80 2.26
N SER A 120 -2.32 -23.41 2.77
CA SER A 120 -1.74 -23.08 4.08
C SER A 120 -0.93 -21.76 4.10
N ARG A 121 -0.62 -21.17 2.93
CA ARG A 121 0.03 -19.85 2.82
C ARG A 121 -0.91 -18.68 3.08
N ASP A 122 -2.21 -18.94 3.14
CA ASP A 122 -3.24 -17.95 3.43
C ASP A 122 -3.47 -17.87 4.95
N ASP A 123 -2.81 -16.91 5.60
CA ASP A 123 -2.95 -16.59 7.03
C ASP A 123 -4.03 -15.51 7.29
N SER A 124 -4.85 -15.18 6.28
CA SER A 124 -5.83 -14.11 6.37
C SER A 124 -7.12 -14.53 7.11
N PRO A 125 -7.89 -13.56 7.67
CA PRO A 125 -9.20 -13.83 8.25
C PRO A 125 -10.20 -14.53 7.32
N LYS A 126 -10.01 -14.44 5.99
CA LYS A 126 -10.85 -15.08 4.97
C LYS A 126 -10.26 -16.37 4.40
N ALA A 127 -9.15 -16.92 4.90
CA ALA A 127 -8.50 -18.11 4.34
C ALA A 127 -9.42 -19.31 4.07
N GLN A 128 -10.48 -19.47 4.87
CA GLN A 128 -11.50 -20.52 4.67
C GLN A 128 -12.33 -20.35 3.38
N ASP A 129 -12.53 -19.12 2.88
CA ASP A 129 -13.17 -18.87 1.59
C ASP A 129 -12.32 -19.39 0.43
N PHE A 130 -10.99 -19.25 0.50
CA PHE A 130 -10.08 -19.78 -0.52
C PHE A 130 -10.12 -21.31 -0.54
N LYS A 131 -10.03 -21.97 0.63
CA LYS A 131 -10.19 -23.43 0.77
C LYS A 131 -11.52 -23.93 0.20
N LYS A 132 -12.63 -23.30 0.59
CA LYS A 132 -13.98 -23.68 0.15
C LYS A 132 -14.16 -23.58 -1.37
N VAL A 133 -13.63 -22.53 -2.01
CA VAL A 133 -13.75 -22.34 -3.46
C VAL A 133 -12.82 -23.29 -4.21
N TRP A 134 -11.64 -23.59 -3.65
CA TRP A 134 -10.75 -24.63 -4.18
C TRP A 134 -11.42 -26.01 -4.20
N GLU A 135 -12.03 -26.41 -3.08
CA GLU A 135 -12.83 -27.64 -2.96
C GLU A 135 -13.99 -27.66 -3.95
N ASP A 136 -14.70 -26.54 -4.12
CA ASP A 136 -15.80 -26.43 -5.07
C ASP A 136 -15.34 -26.70 -6.52
N VAL A 137 -14.25 -26.07 -6.95
CA VAL A 137 -13.64 -26.35 -8.27
C VAL A 137 -13.20 -27.82 -8.36
N ARG A 138 -12.43 -28.34 -7.39
CA ARG A 138 -11.95 -29.74 -7.40
C ARG A 138 -13.07 -30.78 -7.39
N SER A 139 -14.27 -30.45 -6.91
CA SER A 139 -15.43 -31.36 -6.93
C SER A 139 -16.03 -31.55 -8.33
N GLN A 140 -15.73 -30.65 -9.28
CA GLN A 140 -16.35 -30.60 -10.61
C GLN A 140 -15.46 -31.18 -11.72
N ILE A 141 -14.16 -31.39 -11.48
CA ILE A 141 -13.16 -31.76 -12.49
C ILE A 141 -12.10 -32.71 -11.95
N ASP A 142 -11.58 -33.60 -12.81
CA ASP A 142 -10.30 -34.28 -12.61
C ASP A 142 -9.22 -33.57 -13.45
N PRO A 143 -8.44 -32.63 -12.88
CA PRO A 143 -7.52 -31.80 -13.64
C PRO A 143 -6.20 -32.50 -13.99
N ILE A 144 -5.60 -32.06 -15.09
CA ILE A 144 -4.19 -32.27 -15.46
C ILE A 144 -3.65 -30.93 -15.97
N ALA A 145 -2.38 -30.62 -15.73
CA ALA A 145 -1.78 -29.36 -16.17
C ALA A 145 -0.54 -29.52 -17.05
N VAL A 146 -0.36 -28.53 -17.91
CA VAL A 146 0.82 -28.31 -18.75
C VAL A 146 1.30 -26.88 -18.47
N VAL A 147 2.44 -26.77 -17.79
CA VAL A 147 2.98 -25.50 -17.25
C VAL A 147 4.31 -25.21 -17.95
N PHE A 148 4.45 -24.11 -18.68
CA PHE A 148 5.71 -23.72 -19.32
C PHE A 148 5.83 -22.21 -19.61
N ASP A 149 7.06 -21.75 -19.81
CA ASP A 149 7.38 -20.40 -20.30
C ASP A 149 7.56 -20.45 -21.82
N ILE A 150 6.76 -19.67 -22.55
CA ILE A 150 6.77 -19.65 -24.02
C ILE A 150 8.11 -19.19 -24.60
N GLY A 151 8.82 -18.27 -23.95
CA GLY A 151 10.12 -17.77 -24.40
C GLY A 151 11.22 -18.83 -24.29
N SER A 152 11.07 -19.79 -23.37
CA SER A 152 12.01 -20.90 -23.19
C SER A 152 11.76 -22.09 -24.13
N VAL A 153 10.51 -22.36 -24.52
CA VAL A 153 10.16 -23.56 -25.32
C VAL A 153 9.88 -23.29 -26.79
N ALA A 154 9.52 -22.07 -27.18
CA ALA A 154 9.07 -21.81 -28.55
C ALA A 154 10.24 -21.77 -29.55
N ARG A 155 10.05 -22.40 -30.71
CA ARG A 155 11.00 -22.35 -31.83
C ARG A 155 10.86 -21.03 -32.61
N ASP A 156 11.88 -20.68 -33.38
CA ASP A 156 11.86 -19.49 -34.25
C ASP A 156 10.61 -19.46 -35.14
N ASN A 157 9.91 -18.32 -35.11
CA ASN A 157 8.63 -18.09 -35.80
C ASN A 157 7.47 -19.06 -35.46
N GLU A 158 7.59 -19.89 -34.41
CA GLU A 158 6.50 -20.78 -33.98
C GLU A 158 5.26 -19.98 -33.52
N HIS A 159 4.07 -20.56 -33.71
CA HIS A 159 2.82 -19.99 -33.18
C HIS A 159 2.47 -20.64 -31.83
N ILE A 160 1.82 -19.87 -30.94
CA ILE A 160 1.56 -20.31 -29.56
C ILE A 160 0.78 -21.64 -29.48
N HIS A 161 -0.19 -21.86 -30.37
CA HIS A 161 -0.96 -23.10 -30.41
C HIS A 161 -0.10 -24.33 -30.77
N SER A 162 0.92 -24.16 -31.62
CA SER A 162 1.87 -25.24 -31.99
C SER A 162 2.80 -25.60 -30.84
N ALA A 163 3.32 -24.60 -30.12
CA ALA A 163 4.11 -24.83 -28.90
C ALA A 163 3.26 -25.54 -27.81
N VAL A 164 2.04 -25.06 -27.58
CA VAL A 164 1.06 -25.69 -26.67
C VAL A 164 0.80 -27.15 -27.03
N LYS A 165 0.56 -27.47 -28.31
CA LYS A 165 0.37 -28.85 -28.78
C LYS A 165 1.53 -29.76 -28.40
N ARG A 166 2.75 -29.28 -28.61
CA ARG A 166 3.99 -30.02 -28.35
C ARG A 166 4.20 -30.27 -26.85
N GLU A 167 3.95 -29.28 -25.99
CA GLU A 167 4.05 -29.50 -24.54
C GLU A 167 2.93 -30.42 -24.00
N ILE A 168 1.74 -30.43 -24.62
CA ILE A 168 0.70 -31.43 -24.33
C ILE A 168 1.13 -32.83 -24.79
N GLN A 169 1.74 -32.95 -25.98
CA GLN A 169 2.33 -34.22 -26.47
C GLN A 169 3.38 -34.75 -25.48
N HIS A 170 4.28 -33.90 -24.98
CA HIS A 170 5.24 -34.27 -23.94
C HIS A 170 4.55 -34.76 -22.66
N ARG A 171 3.55 -34.02 -22.15
CA ARG A 171 2.82 -34.36 -20.90
C ARG A 171 2.07 -35.69 -20.99
N LEU A 172 1.57 -36.03 -22.18
CA LEU A 172 0.83 -37.27 -22.46
C LEU A 172 1.73 -38.41 -23.00
N GLY A 173 3.06 -38.27 -22.92
CA GLY A 173 4.02 -39.34 -23.21
C GLY A 173 4.15 -39.69 -24.70
N TYR A 174 3.88 -38.75 -25.60
CA TYR A 174 4.26 -38.88 -27.02
C TYR A 174 5.76 -38.57 -27.19
N CYS A 175 6.33 -38.89 -28.36
CA CYS A 175 7.73 -38.62 -28.70
C CYS A 175 8.09 -37.14 -28.49
N THR A 176 9.13 -36.90 -27.69
CA THR A 176 9.61 -35.54 -27.34
C THR A 176 10.69 -35.03 -28.29
N ILE A 177 11.38 -35.94 -28.98
CA ILE A 177 12.48 -35.64 -29.90
C ILE A 177 11.96 -35.14 -31.25
N SER A 178 10.91 -35.78 -31.79
CA SER A 178 10.32 -35.44 -33.09
C SER A 178 8.82 -35.17 -33.01
N ASN A 179 8.43 -33.95 -33.39
CA ASN A 179 7.02 -33.58 -33.61
C ASN A 179 6.35 -34.47 -34.67
N HIS A 180 7.10 -34.94 -35.68
CA HIS A 180 6.57 -35.74 -36.78
C HIS A 180 6.24 -37.16 -36.34
N VAL A 181 7.07 -37.74 -35.49
CA VAL A 181 6.82 -39.03 -34.82
C VAL A 181 5.60 -38.88 -33.90
N ALA A 182 5.58 -37.88 -33.02
CA ALA A 182 4.45 -37.63 -32.10
C ALA A 182 3.10 -37.40 -32.82
N GLU A 183 3.11 -36.80 -34.01
CA GLU A 183 1.92 -36.68 -34.86
C GLU A 183 1.47 -37.99 -35.50
N HIS A 184 2.40 -38.93 -35.74
CA HIS A 184 2.06 -40.25 -36.27
C HIS A 184 1.67 -41.25 -35.19
N GLU A 185 2.27 -41.18 -33.99
CA GLU A 185 1.79 -41.94 -32.82
C GLU A 185 0.29 -41.67 -32.60
N LEU A 186 -0.12 -40.39 -32.55
CA LEU A 186 -1.54 -40.02 -32.44
C LEU A 186 -2.40 -40.54 -33.60
N LYS A 187 -1.88 -40.55 -34.84
CA LYS A 187 -2.62 -41.14 -35.98
C LYS A 187 -2.80 -42.65 -35.83
N LEU A 188 -1.76 -43.37 -35.41
CA LEU A 188 -1.84 -44.82 -35.16
C LEU A 188 -2.82 -45.14 -34.03
N GLU A 189 -2.94 -44.28 -33.01
CA GLU A 189 -3.95 -44.43 -31.96
C GLU A 189 -5.37 -44.16 -32.47
N ILE A 190 -5.58 -43.09 -33.26
CA ILE A 190 -6.88 -42.78 -33.89
C ILE A 190 -7.31 -43.88 -34.87
N ASP A 191 -6.37 -44.41 -35.66
CA ASP A 191 -6.61 -45.46 -36.65
C ASP A 191 -6.72 -46.87 -36.01
N GLY A 192 -6.50 -47.00 -34.69
CA GLY A 192 -6.57 -48.27 -33.95
C GLY A 192 -5.38 -49.21 -34.14
N LEU A 193 -4.30 -48.76 -34.79
CA LEU A 193 -3.11 -49.54 -35.16
C LEU A 193 -1.98 -49.47 -34.12
N TRP A 194 -2.15 -48.70 -33.03
CA TRP A 194 -1.10 -48.46 -32.03
C TRP A 194 -0.58 -49.74 -31.37
N GLN A 195 -1.45 -50.69 -31.03
CA GLN A 195 -1.02 -51.93 -30.38
C GLN A 195 -0.18 -52.82 -31.31
N ASP A 196 -0.53 -52.87 -32.59
CA ASP A 196 0.25 -53.59 -33.61
C ASP A 196 1.61 -52.92 -33.83
N PHE A 197 1.66 -51.58 -33.80
CA PHE A 197 2.90 -50.81 -33.85
C PHE A 197 3.81 -51.10 -32.67
N LEU A 198 3.32 -51.11 -31.42
CA LEU A 198 4.12 -51.44 -30.24
C LEU A 198 4.72 -52.85 -30.33
N VAL A 199 3.90 -53.83 -30.73
CA VAL A 199 4.33 -55.23 -30.92
C VAL A 199 5.35 -55.38 -32.05
N GLN A 200 5.26 -54.56 -33.11
CA GLN A 200 6.26 -54.57 -34.18
C GLN A 200 7.53 -53.82 -33.79
N ALA A 201 7.44 -52.73 -33.02
CA ALA A 201 8.57 -51.98 -32.51
C ALA A 201 9.49 -52.85 -31.66
N GLU A 202 8.94 -53.61 -30.71
CA GLU A 202 9.70 -54.52 -29.87
C GLU A 202 10.40 -55.63 -30.68
N LYS A 203 9.75 -56.15 -31.73
CA LYS A 203 10.33 -57.17 -32.62
C LYS A 203 11.43 -56.64 -33.53
N THR A 204 11.26 -55.44 -34.07
CA THR A 204 12.20 -54.83 -35.03
C THR A 204 13.41 -54.23 -34.29
N LEU A 205 13.16 -53.42 -33.26
CA LEU A 205 14.20 -52.64 -32.58
C LEU A 205 14.86 -53.39 -31.40
N GLY A 206 14.26 -54.49 -30.92
CA GLY A 206 14.76 -55.27 -29.78
C GLY A 206 14.64 -54.57 -28.42
N LYS A 207 13.86 -53.49 -28.35
CA LYS A 207 13.62 -52.62 -27.18
C LYS A 207 12.19 -52.10 -27.25
N THR A 208 11.65 -51.59 -26.14
CA THR A 208 10.28 -51.04 -26.15
C THR A 208 10.23 -49.72 -26.92
N TRP A 209 9.07 -49.39 -27.49
CA TRP A 209 8.89 -48.09 -28.15
C TRP A 209 9.02 -46.92 -27.16
N ASP A 210 8.61 -47.12 -25.90
CA ASP A 210 8.73 -46.11 -24.85
C ASP A 210 10.18 -45.73 -24.54
N GLU A 211 11.13 -46.66 -24.68
CA GLU A 211 12.57 -46.38 -24.66
C GLU A 211 13.01 -45.74 -25.98
N ALA A 212 12.67 -46.34 -27.12
CA ALA A 212 13.12 -45.92 -28.45
C ALA A 212 12.77 -44.46 -28.77
N LYS A 213 11.54 -44.01 -28.47
CA LYS A 213 11.08 -42.63 -28.75
C LYS A 213 11.84 -41.53 -27.99
N THR A 214 12.68 -41.89 -27.03
CA THR A 214 13.54 -40.94 -26.28
C THR A 214 14.95 -40.81 -26.87
N HIS A 215 15.33 -41.69 -27.82
CA HIS A 215 16.63 -41.66 -28.46
C HIS A 215 16.72 -40.56 -29.54
N GLN A 216 17.93 -40.08 -29.83
CA GLN A 216 18.14 -39.11 -30.92
C GLN A 216 17.74 -39.67 -32.31
N LEU A 217 17.82 -40.99 -32.48
CA LEU A 217 17.43 -41.71 -33.71
C LEU A 217 15.93 -42.09 -33.72
N ALA A 218 15.07 -41.37 -33.01
CA ALA A 218 13.65 -41.70 -32.89
C ALA A 218 12.89 -41.59 -34.24
N GLU A 219 13.38 -40.81 -35.22
CA GLU A 219 12.78 -40.78 -36.56
C GLU A 219 13.15 -42.02 -37.37
N GLU A 220 14.41 -42.44 -37.30
CA GLU A 220 14.96 -43.66 -37.91
C GLU A 220 14.31 -44.92 -37.34
N ASP A 221 14.31 -45.05 -36.01
CA ASP A 221 13.65 -46.14 -35.29
C ASP A 221 12.14 -46.21 -35.67
N PHE A 222 11.45 -45.07 -35.78
CA PHE A 222 10.03 -45.03 -36.19
C PHE A 222 9.82 -45.49 -37.64
N SER A 223 10.69 -45.03 -38.54
CA SER A 223 10.63 -45.33 -39.97
C SER A 223 10.92 -46.81 -40.25
N GLU A 224 11.88 -47.41 -39.53
CA GLU A 224 12.19 -48.84 -39.62
C GLU A 224 11.01 -49.72 -39.18
N VAL A 225 10.32 -49.33 -38.09
CA VAL A 225 9.11 -50.05 -37.62
C VAL A 225 7.97 -49.91 -38.62
N LEU A 226 7.74 -48.72 -39.18
CA LEU A 226 6.71 -48.53 -40.21
C LEU A 226 7.00 -49.32 -41.50
N HIS A 227 8.27 -49.42 -41.91
CA HIS A 227 8.70 -50.32 -42.99
C HIS A 227 8.38 -51.79 -42.67
N ALA A 228 8.68 -52.24 -41.46
CA ALA A 228 8.37 -53.61 -41.04
C ALA A 228 6.86 -53.92 -40.97
N MET A 229 6.02 -52.95 -40.56
CA MET A 229 4.56 -53.09 -40.56
C MET A 229 3.94 -53.08 -41.95
N HIS A 230 4.43 -52.21 -42.84
CA HIS A 230 3.80 -51.92 -44.13
C HIS A 230 4.85 -51.82 -45.27
N PRO A 231 5.55 -52.92 -45.60
CA PRO A 231 6.65 -52.92 -46.57
C PRO A 231 6.22 -52.61 -48.01
N GLU A 232 4.93 -52.77 -48.33
CA GLU A 232 4.36 -52.34 -49.63
C GLU A 232 4.17 -50.82 -49.74
N ARG A 233 4.09 -50.11 -48.59
CA ARG A 233 3.81 -48.67 -48.53
C ARG A 233 5.07 -47.85 -48.25
N TYR A 234 5.94 -48.36 -47.38
CA TYR A 234 7.26 -47.81 -47.11
C TYR A 234 8.26 -48.84 -47.65
N THR A 235 8.76 -48.63 -48.86
CA THR A 235 9.51 -49.65 -49.61
C THR A 235 10.92 -49.91 -49.07
N ASP A 236 11.45 -48.97 -48.29
CA ASP A 236 12.75 -49.05 -47.63
C ASP A 236 12.66 -48.41 -46.22
N PRO A 237 13.61 -48.70 -45.30
CA PRO A 237 13.59 -48.17 -43.94
C PRO A 237 13.67 -46.64 -43.81
N MET A 238 14.08 -45.89 -44.84
CA MET A 238 14.13 -44.41 -44.83
C MET A 238 12.91 -43.77 -45.50
N SER A 239 12.08 -44.54 -46.24
CA SER A 239 10.90 -44.08 -46.98
C SER A 239 10.01 -43.08 -46.23
N TRP A 240 9.77 -43.26 -44.92
CA TRP A 240 8.91 -42.34 -44.15
C TRP A 240 9.63 -41.01 -43.84
N ILE A 241 10.94 -41.03 -43.54
CA ILE A 241 11.77 -39.83 -43.31
C ILE A 241 11.95 -39.06 -44.62
N ASP A 242 12.33 -39.75 -45.70
CA ASP A 242 12.59 -39.14 -47.00
C ASP A 242 11.31 -38.48 -47.58
N SER A 243 10.13 -39.03 -47.27
CA SER A 243 8.85 -38.40 -47.62
C SER A 243 8.59 -37.05 -46.93
N ARG A 244 9.37 -36.73 -45.89
CA ARG A 244 9.30 -35.49 -45.09
C ARG A 244 10.53 -34.59 -45.28
N ALA A 245 11.64 -35.13 -45.79
CA ALA A 245 12.86 -34.40 -46.08
C ALA A 245 12.60 -33.25 -47.07
N GLY A 246 12.72 -32.00 -46.59
CA GLY A 246 12.42 -30.79 -47.36
C GLY A 246 11.00 -30.25 -47.21
N SER A 247 10.12 -30.91 -46.45
CA SER A 247 8.85 -30.29 -46.05
C SER A 247 9.12 -29.17 -45.04
N GLN A 248 8.82 -27.91 -45.40
CA GLN A 248 8.81 -26.78 -44.45
C GLN A 248 7.56 -26.83 -43.54
N SER A 249 7.23 -28.02 -43.06
CA SER A 249 6.02 -28.32 -42.26
C SER A 249 6.12 -27.82 -40.81
N THR A 250 7.24 -27.19 -40.43
CA THR A 250 7.32 -26.29 -39.27
C THR A 250 6.41 -25.05 -39.41
N ILE A 251 5.98 -24.70 -40.62
CA ILE A 251 4.95 -23.67 -40.85
C ILE A 251 3.55 -24.27 -40.69
N GLY A 252 3.16 -24.40 -39.41
CA GLY A 252 1.78 -24.24 -38.95
C GLY A 252 0.76 -25.31 -39.34
N SER A 253 0.59 -26.29 -38.46
CA SER A 253 -0.76 -26.84 -38.22
C SER A 253 -1.73 -25.69 -37.97
N SER A 254 -2.90 -25.72 -38.59
CA SER A 254 -3.93 -24.72 -38.31
C SER A 254 -4.37 -24.81 -36.85
N VAL A 255 -4.90 -23.70 -36.34
CA VAL A 255 -5.52 -23.67 -35.00
C VAL A 255 -6.60 -24.76 -34.88
N SER A 256 -7.34 -25.01 -35.97
CA SER A 256 -8.43 -25.98 -36.02
C SER A 256 -7.97 -27.43 -35.94
N GLU A 257 -6.91 -27.80 -36.68
CA GLU A 257 -6.28 -29.12 -36.59
C GLU A 257 -5.61 -29.32 -35.22
N THR A 258 -5.07 -28.25 -34.66
CA THR A 258 -4.39 -28.28 -33.37
C THR A 258 -5.36 -28.52 -32.22
N THR A 259 -6.49 -27.82 -32.18
CA THR A 259 -7.53 -28.08 -31.19
C THR A 259 -8.17 -29.46 -31.37
N LYS A 260 -8.37 -29.93 -32.62
CA LYS A 260 -8.78 -31.31 -32.86
C LYS A 260 -7.77 -32.32 -32.29
N ALA A 261 -6.48 -32.16 -32.57
CA ALA A 261 -5.44 -33.05 -32.05
C ALA A 261 -5.43 -33.08 -30.51
N ILE A 262 -5.63 -31.94 -29.84
CA ILE A 262 -5.76 -31.89 -28.38
C ILE A 262 -6.98 -32.69 -27.90
N THR A 263 -8.13 -32.57 -28.56
CA THR A 263 -9.32 -33.39 -28.24
C THR A 263 -9.03 -34.89 -28.35
N GLU A 264 -8.44 -35.35 -29.46
CA GLU A 264 -8.14 -36.78 -29.65
C GLU A 264 -7.11 -37.29 -28.62
N MET A 265 -6.02 -36.54 -28.39
CA MET A 265 -5.00 -36.90 -27.39
C MET A 265 -5.59 -37.05 -25.97
N LEU A 266 -6.50 -36.15 -25.58
CA LEU A 266 -7.17 -36.22 -24.28
C LEU A 266 -8.16 -37.40 -24.23
N ASN A 267 -8.97 -37.62 -25.27
CA ASN A 267 -9.90 -38.76 -25.33
C ASN A 267 -9.18 -40.11 -25.20
N ILE A 268 -7.98 -40.24 -25.78
CA ILE A 268 -7.21 -41.49 -25.83
C ILE A 268 -6.38 -41.69 -24.56
N ARG A 269 -5.57 -40.69 -24.16
CA ARG A 269 -4.57 -40.83 -23.08
C ARG A 269 -4.93 -40.19 -21.74
N ALA A 270 -5.98 -39.37 -21.68
CA ALA A 270 -6.45 -38.72 -20.46
C ALA A 270 -7.99 -38.61 -20.38
N PRO A 271 -8.74 -39.72 -20.61
CA PRO A 271 -10.19 -39.68 -20.74
C PRO A 271 -10.86 -39.11 -19.48
N GLY A 272 -11.76 -38.16 -19.67
CA GLY A 272 -12.48 -37.48 -18.58
C GLY A 272 -11.70 -36.38 -17.85
N LYS A 273 -10.41 -36.18 -18.14
CA LYS A 273 -9.60 -35.13 -17.50
C LYS A 273 -9.84 -33.75 -18.10
N THR A 274 -9.75 -32.73 -17.25
CA THR A 274 -9.79 -31.31 -17.65
C THR A 274 -8.37 -30.77 -17.71
N LEU A 275 -7.93 -30.33 -18.88
CA LEU A 275 -6.56 -29.85 -19.11
C LEU A 275 -6.44 -28.34 -18.82
N PHE A 276 -5.50 -27.96 -17.96
CA PHE A 276 -5.08 -26.57 -17.78
C PHE A 276 -3.73 -26.33 -18.46
N ILE A 277 -3.69 -25.34 -19.34
CA ILE A 277 -2.51 -24.91 -20.08
C ILE A 277 -2.07 -23.59 -19.47
N ILE A 278 -0.96 -23.59 -18.72
CA ILE A 278 -0.42 -22.41 -18.06
C ILE A 278 0.81 -21.97 -18.85
N VAL A 279 0.74 -20.78 -19.44
CA VAL A 279 1.79 -20.23 -20.30
C VAL A 279 2.26 -18.88 -19.74
N ASP A 280 3.53 -18.82 -19.33
CA ASP A 280 4.15 -17.56 -18.88
C ASP A 280 4.62 -16.69 -20.05
N GLU A 281 4.71 -15.37 -19.81
CA GLU A 281 5.19 -14.31 -20.73
C GLU A 281 4.58 -14.32 -22.15
N VAL A 282 3.30 -14.72 -22.25
CA VAL A 282 2.51 -14.69 -23.49
C VAL A 282 2.48 -13.30 -24.11
N TYR A 283 2.33 -12.25 -23.30
CA TYR A 283 2.39 -10.86 -23.77
C TYR A 283 3.70 -10.56 -24.52
N GLN A 284 4.85 -10.87 -23.91
CA GLN A 284 6.16 -10.59 -24.50
C GLN A 284 6.35 -11.37 -25.81
N TYR A 285 5.81 -12.58 -25.90
CA TYR A 285 5.89 -13.41 -27.11
C TYR A 285 5.09 -12.87 -28.31
N ILE A 286 3.99 -12.13 -28.07
CA ILE A 286 3.05 -11.70 -29.11
C ILE A 286 3.07 -10.20 -29.41
N HIS A 287 3.50 -9.33 -28.50
CA HIS A 287 3.35 -7.87 -28.64
C HIS A 287 4.01 -7.26 -29.89
N GLN A 288 5.09 -7.85 -30.41
CA GLN A 288 5.80 -7.43 -31.62
C GLN A 288 5.31 -8.13 -32.91
N ASN A 289 4.23 -8.91 -32.87
CA ASN A 289 3.80 -9.74 -34.00
C ASN A 289 2.27 -9.98 -34.08
N ASP A 290 1.59 -9.18 -34.90
CA ASP A 290 0.15 -9.22 -35.17
C ASP A 290 -0.39 -10.63 -35.51
N ASN A 291 0.38 -11.42 -36.27
CA ASN A 291 -0.02 -12.78 -36.65
C ASN A 291 -0.07 -13.69 -35.40
N ARG A 292 0.89 -13.57 -34.47
CA ARG A 292 0.85 -14.33 -33.21
C ARG A 292 -0.35 -13.93 -32.34
N VAL A 293 -0.71 -12.65 -32.30
CA VAL A 293 -1.93 -12.16 -31.62
C VAL A 293 -3.19 -12.79 -32.24
N LEU A 294 -3.31 -12.74 -33.58
CA LEU A 294 -4.44 -13.33 -34.31
C LEU A 294 -4.56 -14.85 -34.07
N LYS A 295 -3.43 -15.58 -34.06
CA LYS A 295 -3.42 -17.02 -33.78
C LYS A 295 -3.84 -17.33 -32.34
N LEU A 296 -3.43 -16.52 -31.36
CA LEU A 296 -3.89 -16.66 -29.98
C LEU A 296 -5.40 -16.43 -29.84
N GLN A 297 -5.94 -15.36 -30.42
CA GLN A 297 -7.39 -15.10 -30.44
C GLN A 297 -8.15 -16.29 -31.04
N SER A 298 -7.69 -16.76 -32.20
CA SER A 298 -8.28 -17.89 -32.90
C SER A 298 -8.25 -19.16 -32.04
N PHE A 299 -7.13 -19.40 -31.35
CA PHE A 299 -6.95 -20.57 -30.49
C PHE A 299 -7.92 -20.56 -29.31
N VAL A 300 -8.05 -19.44 -28.60
CA VAL A 300 -9.02 -19.30 -27.49
C VAL A 300 -10.46 -19.52 -27.97
N SER A 301 -10.83 -18.97 -29.14
CA SER A 301 -12.16 -19.20 -29.73
C SER A 301 -12.42 -20.67 -30.08
N ASP A 302 -11.46 -21.35 -30.72
CA ASP A 302 -11.59 -22.77 -31.07
C ASP A 302 -11.67 -23.67 -29.82
N LEU A 303 -10.91 -23.37 -28.75
CA LEU A 303 -10.99 -24.09 -27.47
C LEU A 303 -12.41 -24.04 -26.90
N GLY A 304 -13.02 -22.86 -26.81
CA GLY A 304 -14.39 -22.71 -26.31
C GLY A 304 -15.47 -23.30 -27.23
N GLN A 305 -15.29 -23.19 -28.55
CA GLN A 305 -16.25 -23.74 -29.51
C GLN A 305 -16.28 -25.29 -29.50
N LYS A 306 -15.11 -25.94 -29.46
CA LYS A 306 -14.98 -27.39 -29.62
C LYS A 306 -14.85 -28.16 -28.31
N LEU A 307 -14.12 -27.63 -27.32
CA LEU A 307 -13.77 -28.35 -26.09
C LEU A 307 -14.59 -27.91 -24.88
N LYS A 308 -15.33 -26.80 -24.99
CA LYS A 308 -16.47 -26.46 -24.10
C LYS A 308 -16.19 -26.42 -22.59
N GLY A 309 -14.92 -26.25 -22.19
CA GLY A 309 -14.48 -26.24 -20.79
C GLY A 309 -13.63 -27.45 -20.37
N LEU A 310 -13.43 -28.44 -21.25
CA LEU A 310 -12.46 -29.53 -21.05
C LEU A 310 -11.00 -29.04 -21.10
N VAL A 311 -10.74 -27.88 -21.71
CA VAL A 311 -9.39 -27.30 -21.84
C VAL A 311 -9.43 -25.81 -21.54
N TRP A 312 -8.55 -25.38 -20.64
CA TRP A 312 -8.42 -24.00 -20.16
C TRP A 312 -7.03 -23.43 -20.46
N LEU A 313 -6.97 -22.16 -20.85
CA LEU A 313 -5.72 -21.42 -21.04
C LEU A 313 -5.56 -20.36 -19.96
N ILE A 314 -4.47 -20.42 -19.18
CA ILE A 314 -4.07 -19.37 -18.25
C ILE A 314 -2.80 -18.74 -18.81
N ALA A 315 -2.92 -17.54 -19.36
CA ALA A 315 -1.84 -16.79 -19.98
C ALA A 315 -1.40 -15.62 -19.08
N THR A 316 -0.11 -15.34 -19.00
CA THR A 316 0.40 -14.20 -18.23
C THR A 316 0.88 -13.03 -19.11
N GLY A 317 0.83 -11.81 -18.55
CA GLY A 317 1.34 -10.61 -19.22
C GLY A 317 1.60 -9.44 -18.28
N GLN A 318 2.39 -8.46 -18.71
CA GLN A 318 2.82 -7.36 -17.82
C GLN A 318 1.73 -6.30 -17.61
N GLN A 319 0.91 -6.04 -18.63
CA GLN A 319 -0.17 -5.05 -18.62
C GLN A 319 -1.55 -5.68 -18.40
N LYS A 320 -2.50 -4.90 -17.87
CA LYS A 320 -3.93 -5.23 -17.92
C LYS A 320 -4.43 -5.11 -19.35
N LEU A 321 -5.44 -5.91 -19.70
CA LEU A 321 -6.18 -5.77 -20.96
C LEU A 321 -7.18 -4.58 -20.93
N GLU A 322 -7.40 -3.95 -19.78
CA GLU A 322 -8.19 -2.72 -19.67
C GLU A 322 -7.40 -1.44 -19.97
N ASP A 323 -6.10 -1.42 -19.62
CA ASP A 323 -5.26 -0.22 -19.66
C ASP A 323 -4.61 0.00 -21.06
N ALA A 324 -4.85 -0.90 -22.02
CA ALA A 324 -4.37 -0.80 -23.40
C ALA A 324 -5.41 -0.12 -24.30
N ASP A 325 -4.96 0.79 -25.17
CA ASP A 325 -5.82 1.45 -26.15
C ASP A 325 -6.44 0.43 -27.12
N ASP A 326 -7.67 0.67 -27.57
CA ASP A 326 -8.37 -0.28 -28.46
C ASP A 326 -7.74 -0.37 -29.88
N GLU A 327 -6.90 0.60 -30.27
CA GLU A 327 -6.07 0.53 -31.49
C GLU A 327 -4.84 -0.38 -31.33
N ASP A 328 -4.36 -0.56 -30.10
CA ASP A 328 -3.19 -1.38 -29.79
C ASP A 328 -3.49 -2.87 -30.05
N ASN A 329 -2.46 -3.61 -30.45
CA ASN A 329 -2.59 -5.05 -30.72
C ASN A 329 -3.07 -5.87 -29.51
N ILE A 330 -2.88 -5.35 -28.30
CA ILE A 330 -3.29 -5.99 -27.04
C ILE A 330 -4.77 -5.76 -26.72
N GLY A 331 -5.34 -4.59 -27.06
CA GLY A 331 -6.76 -4.30 -26.86
C GLY A 331 -7.66 -5.33 -27.55
N LYS A 332 -7.22 -5.85 -28.71
CA LYS A 332 -7.88 -6.92 -29.47
C LYS A 332 -8.05 -8.24 -28.69
N LEU A 333 -7.25 -8.50 -27.64
CA LEU A 333 -7.36 -9.71 -26.81
C LEU A 333 -8.43 -9.62 -25.72
N LYS A 334 -8.87 -8.40 -25.36
CA LYS A 334 -9.87 -8.09 -24.32
C LYS A 334 -11.14 -8.93 -24.46
N ASP A 335 -11.64 -9.11 -25.69
CA ASP A 335 -12.85 -9.90 -26.01
C ASP A 335 -12.63 -11.42 -26.05
N ARG A 336 -11.41 -11.92 -25.78
CA ARG A 336 -11.11 -13.36 -25.70
C ARG A 336 -10.79 -13.81 -24.29
N PHE A 337 -10.43 -12.90 -23.39
CA PHE A 337 -10.21 -13.15 -21.97
C PHE A 337 -11.31 -12.44 -21.15
N PRO A 338 -12.38 -13.15 -20.73
CA PRO A 338 -13.53 -12.54 -20.04
C PRO A 338 -13.11 -11.83 -18.74
N ASN A 339 -13.66 -10.64 -18.48
CA ASN A 339 -13.28 -9.81 -17.32
C ASN A 339 -13.23 -10.58 -15.99
N LYS A 340 -14.28 -11.36 -15.69
CA LYS A 340 -14.36 -12.20 -14.48
C LYS A 340 -13.32 -13.31 -14.35
N LEU A 341 -12.59 -13.64 -15.42
CA LEU A 341 -11.48 -14.60 -15.43
C LEU A 341 -10.11 -13.89 -15.52
N ARG A 342 -10.06 -12.57 -15.54
CA ARG A 342 -8.82 -11.80 -15.47
C ARG A 342 -8.35 -11.75 -14.02
N VAL A 343 -7.04 -11.83 -13.85
CA VAL A 343 -6.36 -11.60 -12.57
C VAL A 343 -5.46 -10.37 -12.73
N HIS A 344 -5.43 -9.53 -11.69
CA HIS A 344 -4.48 -8.41 -11.62
C HIS A 344 -3.77 -8.36 -10.28
N LEU A 345 -2.45 -8.49 -10.30
CA LEU A 345 -1.59 -8.38 -9.13
C LEU A 345 -1.09 -6.93 -9.01
N SER A 346 -1.85 -6.13 -8.25
CA SER A 346 -1.61 -4.70 -7.99
C SER A 346 -0.27 -4.42 -7.29
N VAL A 347 0.29 -3.23 -7.53
CA VAL A 347 1.46 -2.68 -6.81
C VAL A 347 1.23 -2.60 -5.31
N THR A 348 0.00 -2.31 -4.86
CA THR A 348 -0.34 -2.25 -3.42
C THR A 348 -0.02 -3.54 -2.66
N ASN A 349 0.00 -4.69 -3.33
CA ASN A 349 0.40 -5.97 -2.74
C ASN A 349 1.89 -6.04 -2.41
N ILE A 350 2.77 -5.28 -3.09
CA ILE A 350 4.22 -5.44 -2.89
C ILE A 350 4.67 -5.00 -1.51
N ARG A 351 3.99 -4.02 -0.89
CA ARG A 351 4.25 -3.61 0.49
C ARG A 351 4.04 -4.78 1.45
N ASP A 352 2.90 -5.47 1.35
CA ASP A 352 2.58 -6.63 2.17
C ASP A 352 3.47 -7.84 1.85
N VAL A 353 3.84 -8.06 0.59
CA VAL A 353 4.79 -9.12 0.20
C VAL A 353 6.17 -8.84 0.81
N VAL A 354 6.68 -7.62 0.72
CA VAL A 354 7.96 -7.21 1.34
C VAL A 354 7.88 -7.35 2.86
N HIS A 355 6.77 -6.91 3.47
CA HIS A 355 6.54 -7.09 4.91
C HIS A 355 6.56 -8.57 5.29
N LYS A 356 5.68 -9.41 4.73
CA LYS A 356 5.54 -10.82 5.14
C LYS A 356 6.74 -11.70 4.76
N ARG A 357 7.41 -11.47 3.61
CA ARG A 357 8.51 -12.33 3.10
C ARG A 357 9.88 -11.97 3.69
N LEU A 358 10.15 -10.68 3.89
CA LEU A 358 11.47 -10.17 4.26
C LEU A 358 11.45 -9.39 5.58
N LEU A 359 10.54 -8.44 5.75
CA LEU A 359 10.58 -7.51 6.88
C LEU A 359 9.75 -7.97 8.11
N LYS A 360 9.28 -9.22 8.13
CA LYS A 360 8.46 -9.79 9.22
C LYS A 360 9.27 -9.77 10.51
N LYS A 361 8.78 -9.02 11.49
CA LYS A 361 9.46 -8.83 12.78
C LYS A 361 9.32 -10.09 13.64
N ASP A 362 10.31 -10.36 14.48
CA ASP A 362 10.16 -11.33 15.57
C ASP A 362 9.23 -10.71 16.64
N PRO A 363 8.14 -11.39 17.05
CA PRO A 363 7.19 -10.86 18.02
C PRO A 363 7.82 -10.43 19.36
N SER A 364 8.93 -11.06 19.76
CA SER A 364 9.66 -10.69 20.99
C SER A 364 10.45 -9.39 20.89
N LYS A 365 10.55 -8.80 19.68
CA LYS A 365 11.34 -7.58 19.38
C LYS A 365 10.49 -6.40 18.95
N GLU A 366 9.18 -6.56 18.70
CA GLU A 366 8.32 -5.46 18.24
C GLU A 366 8.27 -4.28 19.22
N SER A 367 8.23 -4.55 20.54
CA SER A 367 8.17 -3.51 21.58
C SER A 367 9.30 -2.48 21.47
N LEU A 368 10.53 -2.94 21.20
CA LEU A 368 11.70 -2.07 21.01
C LEU A 368 11.55 -1.10 19.82
N LEU A 369 10.83 -1.52 18.77
CA LEU A 369 10.52 -0.67 17.62
C LEU A 369 9.35 0.28 17.91
N ARG A 370 8.35 -0.14 18.69
CA ARG A 370 7.24 0.71 19.16
C ARG A 370 7.76 1.86 20.04
N ASP A 371 8.63 1.55 21.01
CA ASP A 371 9.30 2.55 21.86
C ASP A 371 10.12 3.57 21.04
N LEU A 372 10.87 3.06 20.05
CA LEU A 372 11.70 3.89 19.17
C LEU A 372 10.87 4.76 18.22
N PHE A 373 9.72 4.27 17.76
CA PHE A 373 8.73 5.05 17.02
C PHE A 373 8.11 6.15 17.88
N HIS A 374 7.56 5.80 19.04
CA HIS A 374 6.95 6.76 19.98
C HIS A 374 7.90 7.90 20.36
N THR A 375 9.17 7.59 20.65
CA THR A 375 10.18 8.57 21.04
C THR A 375 10.47 9.60 19.94
N ASN A 376 10.42 9.19 18.66
CA ASN A 376 10.89 9.98 17.52
C ASN A 376 9.79 10.33 16.50
N ARG A 377 8.51 10.10 16.82
CA ARG A 377 7.37 10.25 15.90
C ARG A 377 7.27 11.65 15.30
N SER A 378 7.63 12.69 16.05
CA SER A 378 7.60 14.08 15.60
C SER A 378 8.60 14.36 14.48
N ASP A 379 9.86 13.98 14.66
CA ASP A 379 10.90 14.19 13.65
C ASP A 379 10.63 13.34 12.40
N LEU A 380 10.16 12.11 12.60
CA LEU A 380 9.74 11.23 11.50
C LEU A 380 8.60 11.84 10.68
N LYS A 381 7.57 12.42 11.32
CA LYS A 381 6.46 13.13 10.64
C LYS A 381 6.92 14.40 9.89
N LEU A 382 8.01 15.05 10.30
CA LEU A 382 8.51 16.30 9.73
C LEU A 382 9.53 16.10 8.60
N TYR A 383 10.46 15.16 8.77
CA TYR A 383 11.66 15.02 7.94
C TYR A 383 11.71 13.69 7.18
N GLY A 384 10.88 12.70 7.51
CA GLY A 384 10.78 11.44 6.77
C GLY A 384 9.93 11.59 5.50
N TYR A 385 10.37 11.00 4.39
CA TYR A 385 9.62 10.99 3.13
C TYR A 385 8.22 10.38 3.32
N SER A 386 7.19 11.12 2.91
CA SER A 386 5.77 10.74 2.98
C SER A 386 5.28 10.25 4.37
N CYS A 387 5.89 10.73 5.46
CA CYS A 387 5.58 10.27 6.83
C CYS A 387 4.54 11.12 7.58
N GLY A 388 3.91 12.12 6.96
CA GLY A 388 3.03 13.07 7.67
C GLY A 388 1.80 12.44 8.37
N ALA A 389 1.34 11.27 7.91
CA ALA A 389 0.22 10.53 8.49
C ALA A 389 0.62 9.20 9.17
N ILE A 390 1.92 8.92 9.32
CA ILE A 390 2.44 7.60 9.73
C ILE A 390 1.86 7.10 11.05
N THR A 391 1.37 5.86 11.04
CA THR A 391 0.96 5.13 12.24
C THR A 391 2.06 4.17 12.71
N GLU A 392 1.93 3.68 13.94
CA GLU A 392 2.91 2.74 14.51
C GLU A 392 3.00 1.45 13.71
N GLU A 393 1.85 0.87 13.33
CA GLU A 393 1.81 -0.34 12.52
C GLU A 393 2.40 -0.11 11.11
N ASP A 394 2.20 1.07 10.50
CA ASP A 394 2.88 1.41 9.24
C ASP A 394 4.40 1.34 9.38
N PHE A 395 4.93 1.89 10.46
CA PHE A 395 6.36 1.92 10.73
C PHE A 395 6.92 0.52 10.99
N LEU A 396 6.25 -0.28 11.83
CA LEU A 396 6.66 -1.65 12.15
C LEU A 396 6.68 -2.55 10.91
N GLU A 397 5.67 -2.42 10.05
CA GLU A 397 5.54 -3.22 8.83
C GLU A 397 6.77 -3.05 7.92
N VAL A 398 7.18 -1.80 7.66
CA VAL A 398 8.17 -1.48 6.60
C VAL A 398 9.56 -1.12 7.10
N TYR A 399 9.80 -0.92 8.40
CA TYR A 399 11.14 -0.65 8.94
C TYR A 399 12.16 -1.71 8.47
N PRO A 400 13.36 -1.33 7.97
CA PRO A 400 14.00 -0.01 7.99
C PRO A 400 13.71 0.93 6.80
N MET A 401 12.67 0.69 6.01
CA MET A 401 12.17 1.68 5.05
C MET A 401 11.20 2.69 5.72
N LEU A 402 10.80 3.69 4.95
CA LEU A 402 9.64 4.55 5.25
C LEU A 402 8.45 4.15 4.35
N PRO A 403 7.19 4.40 4.75
CA PRO A 403 6.02 3.92 4.01
C PRO A 403 5.99 4.33 2.53
N GLY A 404 6.39 5.56 2.20
CA GLY A 404 6.43 6.03 0.81
C GLY A 404 7.59 5.49 -0.04
N HIS A 405 8.62 4.87 0.57
CA HIS A 405 9.76 4.36 -0.20
C HIS A 405 9.34 3.24 -1.17
N VAL A 406 8.33 2.44 -0.84
CA VAL A 406 7.83 1.38 -1.72
C VAL A 406 7.36 1.97 -3.06
N ASP A 407 6.50 2.99 -3.01
CA ASP A 407 5.96 3.62 -4.23
C ASP A 407 7.02 4.40 -5.01
N LEU A 408 7.88 5.14 -4.30
CA LEU A 408 9.01 5.88 -4.90
C LEU A 408 9.98 4.94 -5.65
N LEU A 409 10.35 3.81 -5.03
CA LEU A 409 11.22 2.81 -5.65
C LEU A 409 10.55 2.13 -6.84
N MET A 410 9.24 1.87 -6.78
CA MET A 410 8.48 1.32 -7.89
C MET A 410 8.45 2.27 -9.10
N GLN A 411 8.26 3.58 -8.88
CA GLN A 411 8.32 4.59 -9.95
C GLN A 411 9.72 4.65 -10.58
N ILE A 412 10.79 4.76 -9.77
CA ILE A 412 12.18 4.80 -10.24
C ILE A 412 12.51 3.54 -11.08
N THR A 413 12.17 2.36 -10.56
CA THR A 413 12.43 1.07 -11.24
C THR A 413 11.67 0.94 -12.56
N SER A 414 10.45 1.49 -12.64
CA SER A 414 9.66 1.55 -13.88
C SER A 414 10.27 2.49 -14.92
N SER A 415 10.69 3.70 -14.51
CA SER A 415 11.36 4.67 -15.37
C SER A 415 12.70 4.14 -15.91
N LEU A 416 13.49 3.43 -15.09
CA LEU A 416 14.73 2.76 -15.54
C LEU A 416 14.45 1.79 -16.71
N ARG A 417 13.48 0.90 -16.56
CA ARG A 417 13.13 -0.10 -17.59
C ARG A 417 12.62 0.54 -18.88
N THR A 418 11.88 1.64 -18.78
CA THR A 418 11.35 2.35 -19.96
C THR A 418 12.45 3.07 -20.74
N ARG A 419 13.48 3.58 -20.06
CA ARG A 419 14.57 4.35 -20.69
C ARG A 419 15.73 3.48 -21.19
N SER A 420 15.99 2.34 -20.53
CA SER A 420 17.12 1.47 -20.84
C SER A 420 17.07 0.92 -22.27
N SER A 421 17.99 1.38 -23.13
CA SER A 421 18.13 0.93 -24.52
C SER A 421 18.99 -0.34 -24.68
N ARG A 422 19.44 -0.96 -23.58
CA ARG A 422 20.23 -2.21 -23.62
C ARG A 422 19.37 -3.40 -24.04
N ILE A 423 19.98 -4.29 -24.82
CA ILE A 423 19.29 -5.29 -25.63
C ILE A 423 18.79 -6.47 -24.79
N LYS A 424 17.47 -6.70 -24.81
CA LYS A 424 16.74 -8.00 -24.82
C LYS A 424 17.35 -9.24 -24.10
N GLY A 425 17.99 -9.06 -22.94
CA GLY A 425 18.57 -10.15 -22.14
C GLY A 425 19.10 -9.72 -20.77
N ASP A 426 19.45 -8.44 -20.63
CA ASP A 426 19.96 -7.81 -19.40
C ASP A 426 18.85 -7.33 -18.43
N ASP A 427 17.63 -7.88 -18.47
CA ASP A 427 16.58 -7.59 -17.46
C ASP A 427 17.04 -7.91 -16.02
N HIS A 428 18.07 -8.74 -15.87
CA HIS A 428 18.79 -9.00 -14.62
C HIS A 428 19.45 -7.74 -14.00
N ALA A 429 19.75 -6.71 -14.78
CA ALA A 429 20.44 -5.50 -14.30
C ALA A 429 19.53 -4.56 -13.49
N ILE A 430 18.21 -4.63 -13.66
CA ILE A 430 17.24 -3.82 -12.91
C ILE A 430 16.69 -4.64 -11.75
N ARG A 431 17.10 -4.29 -10.52
CA ARG A 431 16.70 -5.05 -9.33
C ARG A 431 15.25 -4.77 -8.95
N GLY A 432 14.44 -5.82 -8.77
CA GLY A 432 13.11 -5.72 -8.17
C GLY A 432 13.19 -5.42 -6.68
N LEU A 433 12.13 -4.85 -6.07
CA LEU A 433 12.16 -4.34 -4.70
C LEU A 433 12.67 -5.33 -3.64
N LEU A 434 12.26 -6.60 -3.70
CA LEU A 434 12.76 -7.65 -2.79
C LEU A 434 14.26 -7.91 -2.95
N GLN A 435 14.75 -7.99 -4.18
CA GLN A 435 16.16 -8.23 -4.48
C GLN A 435 17.01 -7.03 -4.08
N LEU A 436 16.55 -5.82 -4.41
CA LEU A 436 17.15 -4.57 -3.97
C LEU A 436 17.26 -4.52 -2.44
N LEU A 437 16.23 -4.93 -1.70
CA LEU A 437 16.31 -4.98 -0.23
C LEU A 437 17.30 -6.04 0.27
N GLY A 438 17.33 -7.23 -0.35
CA GLY A 438 18.33 -8.26 -0.02
C GLY A 438 19.77 -7.78 -0.25
N GLU A 439 20.02 -7.07 -1.36
CA GLU A 439 21.32 -6.46 -1.68
C GLU A 439 21.65 -5.26 -0.78
N LEU A 440 20.65 -4.49 -0.31
CA LEU A 440 20.87 -3.52 0.75
C LEU A 440 21.28 -4.17 2.08
N PHE A 441 20.66 -5.31 2.45
CA PHE A 441 21.02 -6.05 3.66
C PHE A 441 22.41 -6.67 3.60
N ARG A 442 22.80 -7.22 2.44
CA ARG A 442 24.12 -7.82 2.19
C ARG A 442 25.20 -6.79 1.84
N ASP A 443 25.08 -6.16 0.68
CA ASP A 443 26.17 -5.43 0.02
C ASP A 443 26.33 -4.01 0.56
N GLN A 444 25.23 -3.40 1.02
CA GLN A 444 25.24 -2.12 1.77
C GLN A 444 25.25 -2.32 3.29
N ALA A 445 25.45 -3.57 3.75
CA ALA A 445 25.54 -3.96 5.15
C ALA A 445 24.43 -3.40 6.07
N LEU A 446 23.22 -3.17 5.53
CA LEU A 446 22.10 -2.59 6.29
C LEU A 446 21.72 -3.45 7.51
N GLY A 447 21.91 -4.77 7.43
CA GLY A 447 21.68 -5.69 8.55
C GLY A 447 22.65 -5.47 9.73
N GLU A 448 23.86 -4.97 9.46
CA GLU A 448 24.90 -4.67 10.45
C GLU A 448 24.82 -3.25 11.02
N LYS A 449 23.89 -2.41 10.53
CA LYS A 449 23.67 -1.07 11.10
C LYS A 449 22.95 -1.15 12.45
N GLU A 450 23.17 -0.14 13.28
CA GLU A 450 22.46 0.02 14.56
C GLU A 450 20.95 0.17 14.38
N LEU A 451 20.19 -0.29 15.38
CA LEU A 451 18.76 -0.01 15.48
C LEU A 451 18.49 1.51 15.39
N GLY A 452 17.51 1.88 14.58
CA GLY A 452 17.15 3.26 14.24
C GLY A 452 17.67 3.74 12.88
N ALA A 453 18.57 3.03 12.20
CA ALA A 453 19.01 3.39 10.85
C ALA A 453 17.93 3.10 9.79
N LEU A 454 17.88 3.92 8.75
CA LEU A 454 16.90 3.86 7.66
C LEU A 454 17.57 3.67 6.29
N VAL A 455 16.80 3.17 5.33
CA VAL A 455 17.19 3.14 3.90
C VAL A 455 17.09 4.53 3.30
N THR A 456 18.13 4.98 2.60
CA THR A 456 18.15 6.26 1.85
C THR A 456 18.38 6.05 0.36
N LEU A 457 17.95 6.99 -0.49
CA LEU A 457 18.06 6.86 -1.94
C LEU A 457 19.51 6.81 -2.46
N ASP A 458 20.49 7.30 -1.70
CA ASP A 458 21.90 7.11 -2.07
C ASP A 458 22.37 5.65 -1.88
N ASN A 459 21.79 4.88 -0.94
CA ASN A 459 22.05 3.43 -0.86
C ASN A 459 21.36 2.68 -2.02
N ILE A 460 20.22 3.19 -2.51
CA ILE A 460 19.53 2.67 -3.71
C ILE A 460 20.37 2.88 -4.96
N TYR A 461 21.01 4.04 -5.08
CA TYR A 461 21.91 4.35 -6.20
C TYR A 461 23.04 3.31 -6.29
N GLU A 462 23.67 2.93 -5.17
CA GLU A 462 24.78 1.96 -5.21
C GLU A 462 24.38 0.63 -5.85
N VAL A 463 23.15 0.18 -5.59
CA VAL A 463 22.58 -1.07 -6.12
C VAL A 463 22.12 -0.92 -7.58
N GLN A 464 21.50 0.20 -7.96
CA GLN A 464 20.86 0.38 -9.28
C GLN A 464 21.71 1.17 -10.30
N GLN A 465 22.89 1.70 -9.94
CA GLN A 465 23.69 2.58 -10.82
C GLN A 465 24.03 1.97 -12.19
N THR A 466 24.16 0.65 -12.28
CA THR A 466 24.46 -0.08 -13.52
C THR A 466 23.31 -0.04 -14.53
N ALA A 467 22.07 0.15 -14.07
CA ALA A 467 20.86 0.26 -14.90
C ALA A 467 20.61 1.67 -15.48
N LEU A 468 21.30 2.71 -14.97
CA LEU A 468 21.21 4.06 -15.51
C LEU A 468 21.77 4.14 -16.94
N ASP A 469 21.24 5.06 -17.75
CA ASP A 469 21.71 5.29 -19.11
C ASP A 469 23.17 5.75 -19.16
N ALA A 470 23.86 5.42 -20.24
CA ALA A 470 25.29 5.70 -20.40
C ALA A 470 25.66 7.19 -20.27
N ASP A 471 24.78 8.12 -20.65
CA ASP A 471 25.02 9.57 -20.50
C ASP A 471 24.97 10.01 -19.02
N ILE A 472 24.05 9.44 -18.24
CA ILE A 472 23.96 9.64 -16.79
C ILE A 472 25.18 9.01 -16.10
N GLN A 473 25.54 7.77 -16.47
CA GLN A 473 26.72 7.08 -15.94
C GLN A 473 28.01 7.88 -16.21
N ASN A 474 28.21 8.34 -17.44
CA ASN A 474 29.37 9.16 -17.81
C ASN A 474 29.39 10.51 -17.08
N THR A 475 28.22 11.13 -16.86
CA THR A 475 28.15 12.41 -16.14
C THR A 475 28.38 12.24 -14.65
N MET A 476 27.84 11.18 -14.03
CA MET A 476 28.14 10.81 -12.64
C MET A 476 29.62 10.48 -12.44
N MET A 477 30.24 9.71 -13.36
CA MET A 477 31.69 9.47 -13.32
C MET A 477 32.50 10.77 -13.34
N ARG A 478 32.10 11.76 -14.16
CA ARG A 478 32.74 13.09 -14.19
C ARG A 478 32.54 13.88 -12.90
N ILE A 479 31.41 13.73 -12.20
CA ILE A 479 31.16 14.35 -10.90
C ILE A 479 32.05 13.70 -9.83
N LEU A 480 32.15 12.37 -9.80
CA LEU A 480 32.92 11.62 -8.80
C LEU A 480 34.43 11.89 -8.85
N ILE A 481 34.98 12.13 -10.05
CA ILE A 481 36.41 12.46 -10.25
C ILE A 481 36.72 13.97 -10.20
N HIS A 482 35.73 14.82 -9.97
CA HIS A 482 35.95 16.27 -9.93
C HIS A 482 36.63 16.66 -8.62
N GLU A 483 37.79 17.32 -8.68
CA GLU A 483 38.66 17.60 -7.52
C GLU A 483 37.93 18.25 -6.33
N ASP A 484 37.07 19.25 -6.60
CA ASP A 484 36.23 19.90 -5.57
C ASP A 484 35.15 19.01 -4.93
N ILE A 485 34.82 17.85 -5.52
CA ILE A 485 33.68 16.99 -5.13
C ILE A 485 34.14 15.64 -4.56
N THR A 486 35.28 15.09 -5.00
CA THR A 486 35.75 13.75 -4.58
C THR A 486 35.87 13.58 -3.06
N ASN A 487 36.14 14.66 -2.31
CA ASN A 487 36.25 14.66 -0.84
C ASN A 487 35.01 15.22 -0.12
N ASP A 488 33.89 15.44 -0.82
CA ASP A 488 32.64 16.00 -0.29
C ASP A 488 31.54 14.94 -0.31
N GLU A 489 31.48 14.12 0.75
CA GLU A 489 30.54 13.00 0.86
C GLU A 489 29.08 13.42 0.65
N LEU A 490 28.68 14.59 1.15
CA LEU A 490 27.31 15.07 1.00
C LEU A 490 27.02 15.49 -0.44
N ALA A 491 27.93 16.20 -1.10
CA ALA A 491 27.75 16.55 -2.52
C ALA A 491 27.67 15.29 -3.41
N VAL A 492 28.46 14.25 -3.10
CA VAL A 492 28.37 12.95 -3.78
C VAL A 492 27.01 12.28 -3.52
N ARG A 493 26.53 12.22 -2.26
CA ARG A 493 25.22 11.64 -1.93
C ARG A 493 24.07 12.42 -2.59
N VAL A 494 24.12 13.75 -2.59
CA VAL A 494 23.15 14.61 -3.27
C VAL A 494 23.12 14.36 -4.78
N ALA A 495 24.28 14.27 -5.44
CA ALA A 495 24.35 13.96 -6.88
C ALA A 495 23.75 12.58 -7.20
N LYS A 496 23.99 11.56 -6.36
CA LYS A 496 23.38 10.23 -6.48
C LYS A 496 21.86 10.29 -6.40
N VAL A 497 21.30 10.97 -5.39
CA VAL A 497 19.85 11.14 -5.23
C VAL A 497 19.24 11.91 -6.40
N VAL A 498 19.86 13.02 -6.84
CA VAL A 498 19.41 13.78 -8.02
C VAL A 498 19.36 12.90 -9.27
N SER A 499 20.35 12.04 -9.50
CA SER A 499 20.38 11.15 -10.67
C SER A 499 19.26 10.10 -10.70
N LEU A 500 18.72 9.72 -9.54
CA LEU A 500 17.54 8.84 -9.45
C LEU A 500 16.23 9.64 -9.58
N LEU A 501 16.13 10.80 -8.92
CA LEU A 501 14.93 11.64 -8.97
C LEU A 501 14.71 12.25 -10.37
N GLU A 502 15.77 12.49 -11.17
CA GLU A 502 15.68 12.91 -12.58
C GLU A 502 14.88 11.92 -13.46
N LEU A 503 14.73 10.68 -13.02
CA LEU A 503 13.92 9.67 -13.71
C LEU A 503 12.40 9.86 -13.54
N ILE A 504 11.97 10.66 -12.55
CA ILE A 504 10.57 10.86 -12.15
C ILE A 504 10.18 12.35 -12.01
N GLN A 505 10.98 13.28 -12.54
CA GLN A 505 10.75 14.74 -12.44
C GLN A 505 9.44 15.24 -13.06
N GLU A 506 8.80 14.46 -13.92
CA GLU A 506 7.50 14.80 -14.50
C GLU A 506 6.35 14.51 -13.52
N GLN A 507 6.56 13.59 -12.57
CA GLN A 507 5.62 13.22 -11.50
C GLN A 507 5.89 14.02 -10.22
N GLU A 508 7.15 14.09 -9.79
CA GLU A 508 7.57 14.78 -8.56
C GLU A 508 8.83 15.63 -8.82
N PRO A 509 8.74 16.98 -8.79
CA PRO A 509 9.89 17.85 -9.05
C PRO A 509 11.05 17.63 -8.06
N THR A 510 12.28 17.62 -8.55
CA THR A 510 13.49 17.38 -7.74
C THR A 510 13.86 18.63 -6.92
N THR A 511 13.18 18.79 -5.78
CA THR A 511 13.34 19.93 -4.85
C THR A 511 14.33 19.64 -3.72
N ILE A 512 14.80 20.71 -3.05
CA ILE A 512 15.71 20.62 -1.88
C ILE A 512 15.07 19.79 -0.75
N GLN A 513 13.77 20.00 -0.49
CA GLN A 513 13.01 19.27 0.53
C GLN A 513 12.96 17.76 0.21
N LEU A 514 12.60 17.40 -1.04
CA LEU A 514 12.52 16.01 -1.48
C LEU A 514 13.88 15.29 -1.36
N ILE A 515 14.96 15.91 -1.82
CA ILE A 515 16.32 15.37 -1.69
C ILE A 515 16.69 15.16 -0.22
N SER A 516 16.33 16.10 0.66
CA SER A 516 16.60 16.02 2.10
C SER A 516 15.85 14.87 2.77
N GLN A 517 14.56 14.70 2.46
CA GLN A 517 13.74 13.58 2.94
C GLN A 517 14.27 12.22 2.43
N CYS A 518 14.74 12.17 1.18
CA CYS A 518 15.35 10.98 0.57
C CYS A 518 16.73 10.60 1.15
N LEU A 519 17.39 11.52 1.87
CA LEU A 519 18.68 11.34 2.55
C LEU A 519 18.55 11.10 4.07
N TYR A 520 17.33 11.00 4.59
CA TYR A 520 17.00 10.86 6.01
C TYR A 520 17.42 9.48 6.56
N ALA A 521 18.66 9.39 7.06
CA ALA A 521 19.36 8.13 7.29
C ALA A 521 19.14 7.47 8.67
N ARG A 522 18.58 8.20 9.65
CA ARG A 522 18.34 7.69 11.00
C ARG A 522 17.06 8.29 11.58
N ILE A 523 16.33 7.52 12.37
CA ILE A 523 15.18 7.98 13.13
C ILE A 523 15.66 8.93 14.25
N GLY A 524 14.98 10.06 14.44
CA GLY A 524 15.41 11.14 15.34
C GLY A 524 16.51 12.04 14.75
N MET A 525 16.76 11.95 13.44
CA MET A 525 17.65 12.88 12.73
C MET A 525 16.92 14.23 12.55
N GLY A 526 17.66 15.34 12.65
CA GLY A 526 17.10 16.67 12.45
C GLY A 526 16.97 17.06 10.97
N ASN A 527 16.58 18.31 10.73
CA ASN A 527 16.58 18.89 9.38
C ASN A 527 18.02 18.96 8.81
N ILE A 528 18.19 18.61 7.53
CA ILE A 528 19.43 18.72 6.75
C ILE A 528 19.32 19.57 5.46
N GLU A 529 18.20 20.28 5.27
CA GLU A 529 17.94 21.10 4.08
C GLU A 529 19.02 22.17 3.84
N SER A 530 19.61 22.74 4.91
CA SER A 530 20.65 23.77 4.79
C SER A 530 21.96 23.21 4.23
N GLU A 531 22.32 22.00 4.64
CA GLU A 531 23.48 21.26 4.17
C GLU A 531 23.29 20.80 2.72
N VAL A 532 22.11 20.26 2.40
CA VAL A 532 21.73 19.84 1.04
C VAL A 532 21.72 21.04 0.07
N GLN A 533 21.19 22.20 0.49
CA GLN A 533 21.21 23.41 -0.33
C GLN A 533 22.64 23.83 -0.70
N LYS A 534 23.58 23.85 0.26
CA LYS A 534 25.00 24.22 0.00
C LYS A 534 25.66 23.27 -1.01
N ALA A 535 25.34 21.98 -0.95
CA ALA A 535 25.84 20.99 -1.90
C ALA A 535 25.31 21.24 -3.34
N LEU A 536 24.01 21.54 -3.48
CA LEU A 536 23.37 21.85 -4.77
C LEU A 536 23.92 23.14 -5.40
N GLU A 537 24.11 24.19 -4.60
CA GLU A 537 24.72 25.45 -5.04
C GLU A 537 26.15 25.23 -5.55
N LYS A 538 26.95 24.44 -4.82
CA LYS A 538 28.33 24.08 -5.20
C LYS A 538 28.38 23.32 -6.53
N LEU A 539 27.56 22.29 -6.70
CA LEU A 539 27.50 21.48 -7.93
C LEU A 539 27.00 22.30 -9.14
N THR A 540 26.06 23.21 -8.93
CA THR A 540 25.54 24.11 -9.99
C THR A 540 26.62 25.10 -10.44
N ARG A 541 27.37 25.70 -9.50
CA ARG A 541 28.48 26.63 -9.80
C ARG A 541 29.60 26.01 -10.64
N LEU A 542 29.83 24.70 -10.49
CA LEU A 542 30.81 23.94 -11.27
C LEU A 542 30.29 23.52 -12.67
N GLY A 543 29.03 23.84 -13.01
CA GLY A 543 28.41 23.42 -14.27
C GLY A 543 28.16 21.91 -14.37
N LEU A 544 28.10 21.22 -13.22
CA LEU A 544 27.82 19.78 -13.12
C LEU A 544 26.31 19.50 -13.03
N LEU A 545 25.57 20.41 -12.38
CA LEU A 545 24.11 20.45 -12.36
C LEU A 545 23.57 21.65 -13.15
N SER A 546 22.32 21.52 -13.60
CA SER A 546 21.47 22.62 -14.05
C SER A 546 20.15 22.59 -13.28
N TYR A 547 19.46 23.73 -13.24
CA TYR A 547 18.20 23.92 -12.51
C TYR A 547 17.10 24.43 -13.45
N SER A 548 15.87 23.95 -13.24
CA SER A 548 14.66 24.43 -13.90
C SER A 548 13.55 24.64 -12.88
N GLU A 549 12.86 25.77 -12.92
CA GLU A 549 11.74 26.08 -12.02
C GLU A 549 10.60 25.05 -12.10
N LYS A 550 10.43 24.36 -13.23
CA LYS A 550 9.36 23.36 -13.42
C LYS A 550 9.73 21.95 -12.95
N LEU A 551 10.99 21.54 -13.11
CA LEU A 551 11.43 20.14 -12.93
C LEU A 551 12.42 19.95 -11.78
N GLY A 552 13.08 21.01 -11.30
CA GLY A 552 14.10 20.96 -10.27
C GLY A 552 15.53 20.82 -10.82
N TYR A 553 16.39 20.15 -10.06
CA TYR A 553 17.82 19.96 -10.37
C TYR A 553 18.08 18.72 -11.23
N LYS A 554 18.98 18.81 -12.23
CA LYS A 554 19.35 17.72 -13.15
C LYS A 554 20.83 17.76 -13.58
N LEU A 555 21.35 16.69 -14.17
CA LEU A 555 22.74 16.60 -14.66
C LEU A 555 22.99 17.39 -15.98
N GLN A 556 24.27 17.65 -16.34
CA GLN A 556 24.67 18.51 -17.49
C GLN A 556 25.65 17.84 -18.49
N SER A 557 25.34 17.89 -19.80
CA SER A 557 26.06 17.17 -20.88
C SER A 557 27.01 18.02 -21.77
N SER A 558 27.76 17.37 -22.67
CA SER A 558 28.88 17.96 -23.43
C SER A 558 28.47 18.84 -24.63
N ALA A 559 27.45 18.44 -25.40
CA ALA A 559 27.04 19.13 -26.63
C ALA A 559 26.57 20.59 -26.37
N GLY A 560 26.07 20.88 -25.17
CA GLY A 560 25.68 22.24 -24.77
C GLY A 560 26.86 23.20 -24.66
N GLN A 561 28.10 22.71 -24.53
CA GLN A 561 29.29 23.57 -24.37
C GLN A 561 29.78 24.19 -25.69
N GLU A 562 29.62 23.52 -26.83
CA GLU A 562 30.01 24.08 -28.13
C GLU A 562 29.06 25.17 -28.61
N TRP A 563 27.76 24.95 -28.44
CA TRP A 563 26.69 25.88 -28.85
C TRP A 563 26.90 27.29 -28.30
N GLN A 564 27.32 27.38 -27.04
CA GLN A 564 27.55 28.65 -26.36
C GLN A 564 28.73 29.45 -26.95
N LYS A 565 29.69 28.83 -27.66
CA LYS A 565 30.84 29.54 -28.25
C LYS A 565 30.53 30.24 -29.57
N GLU A 566 29.66 29.68 -30.42
CA GLU A 566 29.32 30.30 -31.73
C GLU A 566 28.53 31.60 -31.56
N ARG A 567 27.63 31.64 -30.56
CA ARG A 567 26.73 32.76 -30.26
C ARG A 567 27.45 34.09 -29.98
N ASP A 568 28.67 34.04 -29.43
CA ASP A 568 29.33 35.21 -28.86
C ASP A 568 30.08 36.10 -29.88
N SER A 569 30.08 35.74 -31.18
CA SER A 569 30.95 36.35 -32.20
C SER A 569 30.36 37.53 -33.03
N PHE A 570 29.16 38.04 -32.74
CA PHE A 570 28.46 39.07 -33.53
C PHE A 570 28.37 40.46 -32.83
N GLY A 571 28.28 41.57 -33.61
CA GLY A 571 28.37 42.98 -33.14
C GLY A 571 27.39 43.97 -33.83
N ILE A 572 27.09 45.12 -33.19
CA ILE A 572 25.85 45.92 -33.33
C ILE A 572 26.08 47.45 -33.24
N THR A 573 25.23 48.30 -33.86
CA THR A 573 25.34 49.78 -33.91
C THR A 573 24.46 50.53 -32.88
N ALA A 574 24.46 51.89 -32.92
CA ALA A 574 23.80 52.73 -31.91
C ALA A 574 22.39 53.25 -32.29
N ASP A 575 22.09 53.44 -33.58
CA ASP A 575 20.77 53.91 -34.04
C ASP A 575 19.69 52.82 -33.87
N GLU A 576 20.08 51.58 -34.19
CA GLU A 576 19.30 50.36 -33.96
C GLU A 576 18.82 50.21 -32.51
N ILE A 577 19.60 50.70 -31.53
CA ILE A 577 19.25 50.65 -30.10
C ILE A 577 18.10 51.61 -29.77
N SER A 578 18.10 52.83 -30.32
CA SER A 578 17.09 53.84 -29.96
C SER A 578 15.72 53.56 -30.58
N SER A 579 15.67 52.91 -31.74
CA SER A 579 14.41 52.50 -32.37
C SER A 579 13.70 51.42 -31.56
N ILE A 580 14.45 50.41 -31.08
CA ILE A 580 13.91 49.28 -30.27
C ILE A 580 13.28 49.78 -28.96
N VAL A 581 13.84 50.81 -28.31
CA VAL A 581 13.27 51.38 -27.07
C VAL A 581 11.88 52.01 -27.31
N GLY A 582 11.72 52.80 -28.38
CA GLY A 582 10.44 53.44 -28.69
C GLY A 582 9.32 52.46 -29.07
N GLU A 583 9.69 51.39 -29.78
CA GLU A 583 8.79 50.26 -30.09
C GLU A 583 8.26 49.62 -28.81
N LYS A 584 9.15 49.19 -27.90
CA LYS A 584 8.74 48.52 -26.66
C LYS A 584 7.90 49.40 -25.73
N LEU A 585 8.12 50.72 -25.68
CA LEU A 585 7.27 51.64 -24.89
C LEU A 585 5.83 51.74 -25.41
N LYS A 586 5.64 51.69 -26.74
CA LYS A 586 4.30 51.71 -27.34
C LYS A 586 3.56 50.41 -27.07
N ASP A 587 4.24 49.28 -27.21
CA ASP A 587 3.70 47.96 -26.88
C ASP A 587 3.27 47.90 -25.41
N LEU A 588 4.07 48.47 -24.51
CA LEU A 588 3.76 48.57 -23.07
C LEU A 588 2.55 49.47 -22.73
N MET A 589 2.20 50.44 -23.58
CA MET A 589 1.06 51.34 -23.37
C MET A 589 -0.25 50.82 -23.97
N GLY A 590 -0.17 50.15 -25.13
CA GLY A 590 -1.34 49.54 -25.79
C GLY A 590 -1.98 48.40 -25.00
N THR A 591 -1.26 47.87 -24.02
CA THR A 591 -1.68 46.77 -23.13
C THR A 591 -2.14 47.23 -21.73
N LEU A 592 -2.35 48.53 -21.50
CA LEU A 592 -2.72 49.05 -20.16
C LEU A 592 -4.23 49.14 -19.92
N ASP A 593 -4.66 48.53 -18.82
CA ASP A 593 -6.02 48.64 -18.29
C ASP A 593 -6.32 50.01 -17.68
N ARG A 594 -7.56 50.50 -17.87
CA ARG A 594 -8.04 51.74 -17.26
C ARG A 594 -7.93 51.67 -15.71
N PRO A 595 -7.28 52.62 -15.04
CA PRO A 595 -7.07 52.59 -13.60
C PRO A 595 -8.41 52.64 -12.88
N ARG A 596 -8.52 52.05 -11.70
CA ARG A 596 -9.84 51.93 -11.07
C ARG A 596 -9.79 52.25 -9.59
N LEU A 597 -10.69 53.13 -9.21
CA LEU A 597 -11.11 53.17 -7.83
C LEU A 597 -12.22 52.14 -7.62
N LYS A 598 -11.78 50.89 -7.43
CA LYS A 598 -12.62 49.68 -7.26
C LYS A 598 -13.39 49.29 -8.53
N ARG A 599 -14.70 49.02 -8.50
CA ARG A 599 -15.40 48.45 -9.68
C ARG A 599 -15.74 49.51 -10.73
N LYS A 600 -15.82 50.77 -10.32
CA LYS A 600 -15.89 51.99 -11.11
C LYS A 600 -14.54 52.22 -11.80
N ALA A 601 -14.54 52.28 -13.12
CA ALA A 601 -13.33 52.45 -13.92
C ALA A 601 -13.08 53.94 -14.24
N PHE A 602 -11.82 54.36 -14.14
CA PHE A 602 -11.35 55.73 -14.30
C PHE A 602 -10.36 55.71 -15.50
N PRO A 603 -10.52 56.48 -16.59
CA PRO A 603 -9.75 56.18 -17.83
C PRO A 603 -8.46 57.02 -18.10
N TRP A 604 -7.57 56.53 -19.01
CA TRP A 604 -6.16 56.94 -19.33
C TRP A 604 -5.87 57.98 -20.44
N THR A 605 -4.71 58.70 -20.36
CA THR A 605 -4.13 59.64 -21.38
C THR A 605 -2.56 59.72 -21.33
N ALA A 606 -1.77 59.72 -22.44
CA ALA A 606 -0.26 59.62 -22.43
C ALA A 606 0.59 60.19 -23.64
N TYR A 607 1.94 60.39 -23.49
CA TYR A 607 2.92 61.10 -24.43
C TYR A 607 4.44 60.64 -24.37
N PHE A 608 5.37 60.96 -25.34
CA PHE A 608 6.84 60.58 -25.38
C PHE A 608 7.88 61.62 -25.99
N SER A 609 9.21 61.57 -25.67
CA SER A 609 10.34 62.36 -26.29
C SER A 609 11.81 61.85 -26.10
N ASP A 610 12.78 62.29 -26.94
CA ASP A 610 14.21 61.81 -26.98
C ASP A 610 15.36 62.85 -26.80
N GLY A 611 15.09 64.15 -26.87
CA GLY A 611 16.10 65.21 -26.68
C GLY A 611 17.02 65.56 -27.85
N LYS A 612 16.96 64.87 -28.99
CA LYS A 612 17.75 65.21 -30.20
C LYS A 612 16.89 65.50 -31.42
N GLN A 613 15.93 64.63 -31.75
CA GLN A 613 15.08 64.77 -32.94
C GLN A 613 13.57 64.58 -32.68
N LYS A 614 13.12 64.13 -31.51
CA LYS A 614 11.69 63.88 -31.17
C LYS A 614 11.18 64.64 -29.93
N LYS A 615 9.98 65.23 -29.99
CA LYS A 615 9.31 65.99 -28.90
C LYS A 615 7.77 65.83 -28.89
N ASP A 616 7.18 65.65 -27.71
CA ASP A 616 5.74 65.65 -27.35
C ASP A 616 4.80 64.82 -28.26
N GLU A 617 5.21 63.61 -28.65
CA GLU A 617 4.42 62.71 -29.50
C GLU A 617 3.30 62.01 -28.69
N LEU A 618 2.02 62.16 -29.10
CA LEU A 618 0.83 61.72 -28.34
C LEU A 618 0.46 60.25 -28.55
N ILE A 619 0.00 59.56 -27.49
CA ILE A 619 -0.31 58.11 -27.52
C ILE A 619 -1.66 57.61 -26.85
N GLN A 620 -2.57 58.39 -26.18
CA GLN A 620 -3.86 57.90 -25.55
C GLN A 620 -4.95 58.97 -25.10
N ASN A 621 -6.30 58.68 -24.93
CA ASN A 621 -7.40 59.61 -24.41
C ASN A 621 -8.88 59.02 -24.11
N PRO A 622 -9.74 59.51 -23.14
CA PRO A 622 -11.15 59.02 -22.78
C PRO A 622 -12.23 60.00 -22.10
N ASN A 623 -13.38 59.53 -21.48
CA ASN A 623 -14.57 60.36 -21.02
C ASN A 623 -15.43 59.87 -19.77
N ASP A 624 -15.18 60.29 -18.49
CA ASP A 624 -15.98 59.99 -17.23
C ASP A 624 -15.84 61.13 -16.15
N GLN A 625 -16.69 61.20 -15.11
CA GLN A 625 -16.56 62.13 -13.95
C GLN A 625 -15.41 61.78 -12.96
N ALA A 626 -14.65 60.72 -13.21
CA ALA A 626 -13.47 60.37 -12.43
C ALA A 626 -12.40 59.65 -13.32
N SER A 627 -11.17 60.19 -13.45
CA SER A 627 -10.18 59.84 -14.53
C SER A 627 -8.70 60.24 -14.23
N VAL A 628 -7.68 59.83 -15.06
CA VAL A 628 -6.21 60.03 -14.79
C VAL A 628 -5.25 60.18 -16.03
N TYR A 629 -4.01 60.68 -15.87
CA TYR A 629 -3.14 61.29 -16.94
C TYR A 629 -1.57 61.17 -16.78
N VAL A 630 -0.77 61.01 -17.88
CA VAL A 630 0.71 60.69 -17.86
C VAL A 630 1.61 61.26 -19.03
N ASP A 631 2.97 61.28 -18.93
CA ASP A 631 4.00 61.72 -19.94
C ASP A 631 5.42 61.05 -19.76
N PHE A 632 6.24 60.81 -20.81
CA PHE A 632 7.55 60.08 -20.81
C PHE A 632 8.75 60.76 -21.54
N ARG A 633 10.00 60.66 -21.03
CA ARG A 633 11.25 61.23 -21.60
C ARG A 633 12.48 60.31 -21.45
N TYR A 634 13.40 60.22 -22.44
CA TYR A 634 14.65 59.41 -22.39
C TYR A 634 15.90 60.17 -22.89
N PHE A 635 16.99 60.20 -22.09
CA PHE A 635 18.24 60.91 -22.42
C PHE A 635 19.52 60.13 -22.11
N THR A 636 20.57 60.29 -22.95
CA THR A 636 21.87 59.59 -22.78
C THR A 636 22.94 60.39 -22.04
N ASN A 637 22.81 61.71 -21.96
CA ASN A 637 23.69 62.58 -21.16
C ASN A 637 23.16 62.71 -19.71
N ASN A 638 24.01 63.12 -18.76
CA ASN A 638 23.61 63.27 -17.35
C ASN A 638 23.01 64.64 -17.03
N ASP A 639 23.54 65.72 -17.59
CA ASP A 639 23.17 67.09 -17.20
C ASP A 639 21.70 67.42 -17.54
N ASP A 640 21.17 66.84 -18.62
CA ASP A 640 19.77 67.00 -19.07
C ASP A 640 18.73 66.31 -18.14
N ARG A 641 19.18 65.56 -17.12
CA ARG A 641 18.33 64.73 -16.25
C ARG A 641 18.17 65.28 -14.81
N SER A 642 18.58 66.52 -14.55
CA SER A 642 18.59 67.11 -13.20
C SER A 642 17.20 67.27 -12.56
N SER A 643 17.03 66.75 -11.35
CA SER A 643 15.76 66.79 -10.59
C SER A 643 15.30 68.22 -10.21
N SER A 644 16.22 69.18 -10.09
CA SER A 644 15.86 70.57 -9.71
C SER A 644 15.01 71.28 -10.77
N ILE A 645 15.12 70.85 -12.02
CA ILE A 645 14.31 71.36 -13.14
C ILE A 645 12.89 70.77 -13.04
N TRP A 646 12.78 69.45 -12.87
CA TRP A 646 11.51 68.73 -12.94
C TRP A 646 10.62 68.85 -11.69
N ILE A 647 11.21 69.08 -10.50
CA ILE A 647 10.44 69.43 -9.29
C ILE A 647 9.61 70.69 -9.53
N THR A 648 10.24 71.75 -10.07
CA THR A 648 9.60 73.06 -10.29
C THR A 648 8.49 72.99 -11.35
N GLU A 649 8.73 72.29 -12.45
CA GLU A 649 7.74 72.14 -13.52
C GLU A 649 6.51 71.31 -13.08
N SER A 650 6.69 70.33 -12.18
CA SER A 650 5.62 69.40 -11.75
C SER A 650 4.56 69.98 -10.81
N ASP A 651 4.82 71.12 -10.15
CA ASP A 651 3.79 71.84 -9.37
C ASP A 651 2.98 72.84 -10.20
N SER A 652 3.42 73.10 -11.44
CA SER A 652 2.79 74.10 -12.29
C SER A 652 1.31 73.79 -12.51
N GLN A 653 0.50 74.84 -12.61
CA GLN A 653 -0.96 74.71 -12.60
C GLN A 653 -1.53 73.92 -13.80
N HIS A 654 -0.73 73.74 -14.85
CA HIS A 654 -1.04 72.92 -16.03
C HIS A 654 -0.66 71.43 -15.86
N LEU A 655 0.20 71.10 -14.89
CA LEU A 655 0.77 69.76 -14.68
C LEU A 655 0.40 69.14 -13.33
N LYS A 656 -0.06 69.90 -12.33
CA LYS A 656 -0.35 69.42 -10.95
C LYS A 656 -1.39 68.30 -10.78
N ASN A 657 -2.10 67.89 -11.83
CA ASN A 657 -3.01 66.74 -11.82
C ASN A 657 -2.59 65.66 -12.86
N ARG A 658 -1.33 65.69 -13.32
CA ARG A 658 -0.73 64.82 -14.33
C ARG A 658 0.62 64.30 -13.86
N MET A 659 0.96 63.08 -14.26
CA MET A 659 2.23 62.43 -13.94
C MET A 659 3.26 62.60 -15.07
N ILE A 660 4.55 62.79 -14.74
CA ILE A 660 5.65 63.00 -15.72
C ILE A 660 6.82 62.05 -15.40
N TRP A 661 7.40 61.35 -16.38
CA TRP A 661 8.45 60.33 -16.16
C TRP A 661 9.70 60.52 -17.05
N VAL A 662 10.91 60.65 -16.46
CA VAL A 662 12.19 60.95 -17.15
C VAL A 662 13.25 59.86 -16.89
N ALA A 663 13.96 59.34 -17.90
CA ALA A 663 14.90 58.21 -17.79
C ALA A 663 16.20 58.35 -18.62
N GLY A 664 17.15 57.40 -18.51
CA GLY A 664 18.39 57.39 -19.30
C GLY A 664 19.18 56.07 -19.33
N SER A 665 20.35 56.05 -19.99
CA SER A 665 21.05 54.80 -20.37
C SER A 665 22.04 54.29 -19.31
N VAL A 666 21.60 53.37 -18.43
CA VAL A 666 22.40 52.71 -17.38
C VAL A 666 22.03 51.22 -17.29
N GLY A 667 22.89 50.37 -16.73
CA GLY A 667 22.56 48.97 -16.40
C GLY A 667 22.74 47.96 -17.53
N THR A 668 21.99 46.85 -17.48
CA THR A 668 22.15 45.68 -18.37
C THR A 668 21.40 45.77 -19.69
N LEU A 669 20.56 46.78 -19.94
CA LEU A 669 19.82 46.89 -21.21
C LEU A 669 20.75 46.87 -22.44
N PRO A 670 21.91 47.56 -22.47
CA PRO A 670 22.82 47.51 -23.62
C PRO A 670 23.48 46.14 -23.83
N SER A 671 23.57 45.25 -22.83
CA SER A 671 24.00 43.87 -23.02
C SER A 671 22.83 42.97 -23.42
N LEU A 672 21.65 43.12 -22.80
CA LEU A 672 20.44 42.38 -23.17
C LEU A 672 20.00 42.65 -24.61
N ILE A 673 20.03 43.90 -25.08
CA ILE A 673 19.79 44.23 -26.49
C ILE A 673 20.84 43.57 -27.40
N ARG A 674 22.10 43.43 -26.96
CA ARG A 674 23.13 42.72 -27.73
C ARG A 674 22.92 41.21 -27.75
N ASP A 675 22.53 40.61 -26.63
CA ASP A 675 22.20 39.19 -26.53
C ASP A 675 20.92 38.85 -27.30
N LEU A 676 19.89 39.69 -27.25
CA LEU A 676 18.68 39.56 -28.07
C LEU A 676 19.02 39.69 -29.56
N ALA A 677 19.84 40.66 -29.97
CA ALA A 677 20.26 40.80 -31.36
C ALA A 677 21.14 39.63 -31.84
N ARG A 678 22.01 39.08 -30.98
CA ARG A 678 22.77 37.85 -31.24
C ARG A 678 21.86 36.62 -31.35
N SER A 679 20.89 36.47 -30.45
CA SER A 679 19.94 35.35 -30.46
C SER A 679 19.02 35.44 -31.69
N ARG A 680 18.44 36.61 -31.98
CA ARG A 680 17.71 36.91 -33.23
C ARG A 680 18.58 36.60 -34.46
N HIS A 681 19.86 36.97 -34.48
CA HIS A 681 20.77 36.65 -35.60
C HIS A 681 21.01 35.14 -35.74
N THR A 682 21.31 34.43 -34.65
CA THR A 682 21.58 32.98 -34.65
C THR A 682 20.34 32.17 -35.06
N VAL A 683 19.17 32.52 -34.50
CA VAL A 683 17.88 31.93 -34.89
C VAL A 683 17.61 32.19 -36.37
N ASN A 684 17.69 33.44 -36.84
CA ASN A 684 17.44 33.77 -38.26
C ASN A 684 18.45 33.12 -39.22
N ARG A 685 19.69 32.87 -38.78
CA ARG A 685 20.74 32.19 -39.55
C ARG A 685 20.52 30.68 -39.69
N TYR A 686 20.03 30.02 -38.64
CA TYR A 686 19.83 28.56 -38.61
C TYR A 686 18.39 28.12 -38.93
N ALA A 687 17.39 28.98 -38.76
CA ALA A 687 15.99 28.75 -39.13
C ALA A 687 15.78 28.13 -40.54
N PRO A 688 16.43 28.62 -41.62
CA PRO A 688 16.30 28.01 -42.95
C PRO A 688 17.03 26.66 -43.12
N ARG A 689 17.69 26.12 -42.07
CA ARG A 689 18.50 24.89 -42.12
C ARG A 689 18.23 23.88 -40.99
N VAL A 690 17.25 24.11 -40.11
CA VAL A 690 17.00 23.28 -38.90
C VAL A 690 16.93 21.76 -39.17
N GLN A 691 16.27 21.35 -40.26
CA GLN A 691 16.14 19.93 -40.63
C GLN A 691 17.47 19.24 -41.00
N SER A 692 18.54 19.99 -41.24
CA SER A 692 19.89 19.47 -41.57
C SER A 692 20.85 19.37 -40.37
N LEU A 693 20.39 19.72 -39.16
CA LEU A 693 21.17 19.62 -37.92
C LEU A 693 21.08 18.21 -37.27
N SER A 694 22.07 17.82 -36.47
CA SER A 694 22.02 16.58 -35.68
C SER A 694 20.99 16.68 -34.54
N LYS A 695 20.42 15.55 -34.07
CA LYS A 695 19.36 15.53 -33.03
C LYS A 695 19.68 16.38 -31.79
N ASN A 696 20.92 16.33 -31.30
CA ASN A 696 21.35 17.14 -30.15
C ASN A 696 21.41 18.64 -30.48
N LYS A 697 21.88 19.03 -31.68
CA LYS A 697 21.85 20.44 -32.13
C LYS A 697 20.44 20.92 -32.51
N GLN A 698 19.52 20.02 -32.89
CA GLN A 698 18.10 20.34 -33.04
C GLN A 698 17.46 20.66 -31.68
N ARG A 699 17.74 19.86 -30.64
CA ARG A 699 17.26 20.16 -29.28
C ARG A 699 17.79 21.53 -28.80
N LEU A 700 19.09 21.78 -28.99
CA LEU A 700 19.72 23.07 -28.67
C LEU A 700 19.16 24.25 -29.49
N TYR A 701 18.77 24.04 -30.75
CA TYR A 701 18.07 25.06 -31.54
C TYR A 701 16.71 25.43 -30.93
N TYR A 702 15.90 24.44 -30.53
CA TYR A 702 14.61 24.71 -29.89
C TYR A 702 14.79 25.35 -28.50
N GLU A 703 15.79 24.93 -27.73
CA GLU A 703 16.19 25.58 -26.47
C GLU A 703 16.59 27.05 -26.70
N GLU A 704 17.36 27.36 -27.76
CA GLU A 704 17.76 28.73 -28.12
C GLU A 704 16.61 29.55 -28.73
N GLN A 705 15.64 28.93 -29.39
CA GLN A 705 14.40 29.59 -29.82
C GLN A 705 13.59 30.07 -28.60
N SER A 706 13.35 29.17 -27.63
CA SER A 706 12.72 29.56 -26.36
C SER A 706 13.55 30.60 -25.61
N ARG A 707 14.88 30.54 -25.68
CA ARG A 707 15.78 31.58 -25.14
C ARG A 707 15.64 32.92 -25.85
N CYS A 708 15.38 32.94 -27.16
CA CYS A 708 15.14 34.18 -27.91
C CYS A 708 13.80 34.80 -27.53
N GLU A 709 12.75 33.99 -27.40
CA GLU A 709 11.42 34.41 -26.91
C GLU A 709 11.50 34.93 -25.46
N GLU A 710 12.37 34.34 -24.64
CA GLU A 710 12.63 34.81 -23.28
C GLU A 710 13.47 36.11 -23.26
N LEU A 711 14.46 36.25 -24.16
CA LEU A 711 15.24 37.48 -24.31
C LEU A 711 14.40 38.67 -24.82
N GLU A 712 13.32 38.45 -25.59
CA GLU A 712 12.34 39.50 -25.91
C GLU A 712 11.68 40.04 -24.65
N LYS A 713 11.15 39.14 -23.80
CA LYS A 713 10.51 39.51 -22.53
C LYS A 713 11.50 40.19 -21.59
N GLN A 714 12.73 39.66 -21.48
CA GLN A 714 13.78 40.26 -20.66
C GLN A 714 14.20 41.65 -21.17
N THR A 715 14.24 41.87 -22.49
CA THR A 715 14.56 43.19 -23.07
C THR A 715 13.41 44.19 -22.89
N GLN A 716 12.16 43.74 -23.00
CA GLN A 716 10.98 44.55 -22.68
C GLN A 716 10.97 44.92 -21.18
N SER A 717 11.25 43.95 -20.30
CA SER A 717 11.40 44.17 -18.85
C SER A 717 12.59 45.06 -18.49
N ALA A 718 13.72 44.98 -19.21
CA ALA A 718 14.86 45.86 -18.99
C ALA A 718 14.64 47.27 -19.56
N THR A 719 13.81 47.41 -20.60
CA THR A 719 13.35 48.73 -21.08
C THR A 719 12.43 49.37 -20.06
N ALA A 720 11.49 48.59 -19.51
CA ALA A 720 10.71 48.98 -18.34
C ALA A 720 11.62 49.37 -17.15
N GLN A 721 12.66 48.59 -16.86
CA GLN A 721 13.60 48.85 -15.76
C GLN A 721 14.40 50.14 -15.94
N ILE A 722 14.82 50.52 -17.14
CA ILE A 722 15.52 51.80 -17.32
C ILE A 722 14.62 53.01 -17.01
N PHE A 723 13.32 52.90 -17.30
CA PHE A 723 12.36 53.89 -16.80
C PHE A 723 12.20 53.76 -15.27
N MET A 724 12.20 52.56 -14.70
CA MET A 724 12.33 52.34 -13.24
C MET A 724 13.57 52.94 -12.59
N ASP A 725 14.62 53.23 -13.35
CA ASP A 725 15.86 53.86 -12.87
C ASP A 725 15.91 55.39 -13.11
N GLY A 726 14.94 55.97 -13.84
CA GLY A 726 14.71 57.41 -14.04
C GLY A 726 14.13 58.18 -12.82
N GLU A 727 13.21 59.13 -13.02
CA GLU A 727 12.35 59.74 -11.96
C GLU A 727 10.93 60.09 -12.45
N ILE A 728 9.91 60.06 -11.55
CA ILE A 728 8.54 60.55 -11.83
C ILE A 728 8.21 61.79 -11.01
N TYR A 729 7.33 62.68 -11.49
CA TYR A 729 6.98 63.93 -10.82
C TYR A 729 5.46 64.23 -10.87
N TYR A 730 4.89 64.81 -9.79
CA TYR A 730 3.48 65.24 -9.64
C TYR A 730 3.32 66.16 -8.41
N LYS A 731 2.69 67.34 -8.56
CA LYS A 731 2.43 68.31 -7.46
C LYS A 731 3.68 68.75 -6.70
N GLY A 732 4.68 69.24 -7.43
CA GLY A 732 5.88 69.85 -6.84
C GLY A 732 6.78 68.89 -6.07
N ARG A 733 6.53 67.60 -6.19
CA ARG A 733 7.33 66.53 -5.64
C ARG A 733 7.65 65.52 -6.72
N ILE A 734 8.77 64.85 -6.54
CA ILE A 734 9.04 63.60 -7.22
C ILE A 734 7.94 62.64 -6.75
N ILE A 735 7.14 62.11 -7.66
CA ILE A 735 6.50 60.83 -7.38
C ILE A 735 7.66 59.86 -7.38
N ASP A 736 8.00 59.42 -6.18
CA ASP A 736 8.79 58.23 -6.04
C ASP A 736 7.99 57.09 -6.69
N LYS A 737 8.32 56.81 -7.94
CA LYS A 737 7.76 55.72 -8.74
C LYS A 737 8.02 54.35 -8.13
N GLN A 738 9.07 54.23 -7.33
CA GLN A 738 9.35 53.01 -6.59
C GLN A 738 8.21 52.74 -5.58
N ALA A 739 7.52 53.78 -5.11
CA ALA A 739 6.30 53.67 -4.29
C ALA A 739 5.01 53.39 -5.10
N GLN A 740 5.10 53.26 -6.44
CA GLN A 740 3.94 53.16 -7.34
C GLN A 740 3.87 51.83 -8.05
N GLY A 741 5.02 51.30 -8.45
CA GLY A 741 5.17 49.93 -8.87
C GLY A 741 6.64 49.61 -9.07
N SER A 742 6.91 48.35 -9.35
CA SER A 742 8.24 47.85 -9.71
C SER A 742 8.39 47.62 -11.21
N THR A 743 7.28 47.65 -11.97
CA THR A 743 7.26 47.42 -13.41
C THR A 743 6.63 48.60 -14.12
N PHE A 744 7.08 48.92 -15.32
CA PHE A 744 6.60 50.05 -16.11
C PHE A 744 5.07 50.23 -16.09
N ALA A 745 4.34 49.14 -16.36
CA ALA A 745 2.88 49.10 -16.35
C ALA A 745 2.28 49.35 -14.94
N THR A 746 2.87 48.79 -13.88
CA THR A 746 2.36 49.00 -12.51
C THR A 746 2.73 50.36 -11.95
N VAL A 747 3.81 50.98 -12.41
CA VAL A 747 4.19 52.32 -11.97
C VAL A 747 3.31 53.36 -12.62
N ILE A 748 3.07 53.23 -13.93
CA ILE A 748 2.16 54.14 -14.60
C ILE A 748 0.73 53.94 -14.09
N HIS A 749 0.30 52.69 -13.89
CA HIS A 749 -1.00 52.37 -13.31
C HIS A 749 -1.11 52.85 -11.87
N GLY A 750 -0.19 52.42 -11.02
CA GLY A 750 -0.07 52.70 -9.59
C GLY A 750 0.18 54.16 -9.25
N ALA A 751 0.94 54.92 -10.04
CA ALA A 751 1.13 56.34 -9.80
C ALA A 751 -0.17 57.09 -10.04
N ALA A 752 -0.90 56.73 -11.10
CA ALA A 752 -2.24 57.25 -11.29
C ALA A 752 -3.26 56.65 -10.29
N GLU A 753 -3.05 55.42 -9.83
CA GLU A 753 -3.79 54.74 -8.74
C GLU A 753 -3.31 55.07 -7.32
N SER A 754 -2.40 56.04 -7.14
CA SER A 754 -2.01 56.61 -5.84
C SER A 754 -2.37 58.08 -5.80
N ILE A 755 -2.27 58.75 -6.95
CA ILE A 755 -3.01 59.95 -7.28
C ILE A 755 -4.52 59.70 -7.05
N LEU A 756 -5.11 58.59 -7.53
CA LEU A 756 -6.55 58.32 -7.38
C LEU A 756 -7.03 58.17 -5.92
N PRO A 757 -6.31 57.52 -5.01
CA PRO A 757 -6.53 57.58 -3.56
C PRO A 757 -6.19 58.93 -2.94
N GLU A 758 -5.10 59.62 -3.28
CA GLU A 758 -4.96 61.03 -2.84
C GLU A 758 -6.12 61.92 -3.32
N LEU A 759 -6.85 61.47 -4.34
CA LEU A 759 -8.07 62.07 -4.89
C LEU A 759 -9.38 61.45 -4.32
N TYR A 760 -9.35 60.24 -3.73
CA TYR A 760 -10.50 59.42 -3.27
C TYR A 760 -10.11 58.24 -2.31
N ASN A 761 -9.40 58.52 -1.21
CA ASN A 761 -8.53 57.59 -0.45
C ASN A 761 -9.17 56.42 0.33
N MET A 762 -10.48 56.27 0.38
CA MET A 762 -11.14 55.23 1.19
C MET A 762 -12.34 54.57 0.52
N PHE A 763 -12.63 54.81 -0.78
CA PHE A 763 -13.78 54.34 -1.61
C PHE A 763 -14.22 52.87 -1.41
N VAL A 764 -15.53 52.53 -1.57
CA VAL A 764 -16.08 51.14 -1.69
C VAL A 764 -17.20 51.14 -2.72
N ASP A 765 -17.20 50.06 -3.51
CA ASP A 765 -18.03 49.91 -4.70
C ASP A 765 -19.06 48.80 -4.51
N MET A 766 -20.19 49.16 -3.90
CA MET A 766 -21.17 48.19 -3.39
C MET A 766 -22.55 48.84 -3.25
N ALA A 767 -23.65 48.12 -3.52
CA ALA A 767 -25.00 48.69 -3.40
C ALA A 767 -26.02 47.64 -2.93
N VAL A 768 -26.47 47.76 -1.68
CA VAL A 768 -27.48 46.89 -1.06
C VAL A 768 -28.88 47.46 -1.24
N THR A 769 -29.88 46.61 -1.46
CA THR A 769 -31.29 47.02 -1.51
C THR A 769 -32.06 46.64 -0.22
N PRO A 770 -33.20 47.31 0.09
CA PRO A 770 -33.96 47.03 1.31
C PRO A 770 -34.49 45.60 1.43
N GLY A 771 -34.80 44.95 0.29
CA GLY A 771 -35.26 43.55 0.26
C GLY A 771 -34.14 42.57 0.61
N GLU A 772 -32.91 42.87 0.21
CA GLU A 772 -31.74 42.05 0.55
C GLU A 772 -31.42 42.16 2.05
N LEU A 773 -31.40 43.37 2.62
CA LEU A 773 -31.04 43.59 4.04
C LEU A 773 -31.87 42.73 5.01
N ASN A 774 -33.16 42.53 4.73
CA ASN A 774 -34.03 41.68 5.55
C ASN A 774 -33.60 40.21 5.60
N GLN A 775 -32.90 39.69 4.58
CA GLN A 775 -32.50 38.28 4.50
C GLN A 775 -31.44 37.91 5.56
N LEU A 776 -30.64 38.87 6.03
CA LEU A 776 -29.65 38.65 7.08
C LEU A 776 -30.26 38.43 8.48
N LEU A 777 -31.50 38.88 8.68
CA LEU A 777 -32.22 38.91 9.95
C LEU A 777 -33.07 37.64 10.21
N GLU A 778 -33.04 36.65 9.30
CA GLU A 778 -33.78 35.39 9.48
C GLU A 778 -33.01 34.34 10.29
N PRO A 779 -33.67 33.42 11.02
CA PRO A 779 -32.99 32.42 11.87
C PRO A 779 -32.12 31.41 11.10
N THR A 780 -32.53 31.06 9.89
CA THR A 780 -31.80 30.21 8.93
C THR A 780 -31.66 30.95 7.61
N LEU A 781 -30.45 30.95 7.05
CA LEU A 781 -30.12 31.71 5.85
C LEU A 781 -30.58 30.97 4.59
N SER A 782 -31.82 31.25 4.19
CA SER A 782 -32.50 30.61 3.07
C SER A 782 -32.27 31.40 1.76
N GLY A 783 -31.05 31.32 1.21
CA GLY A 783 -30.68 32.05 -0.01
C GLY A 783 -30.52 33.57 0.17
N PRO A 784 -29.73 34.06 1.15
CA PRO A 784 -29.38 35.49 1.25
C PRO A 784 -28.61 35.99 0.02
N SER A 785 -28.73 37.29 -0.28
CA SER A 785 -28.07 37.91 -1.43
C SER A 785 -26.54 37.78 -1.37
N ASN A 786 -25.95 37.50 -2.54
CA ASN A 786 -24.50 37.40 -2.73
C ASN A 786 -23.74 38.66 -2.28
N LYS A 787 -24.41 39.82 -2.23
CA LYS A 787 -23.80 41.08 -1.77
C LYS A 787 -23.35 41.05 -0.32
N PHE A 788 -23.85 40.12 0.48
CA PHE A 788 -23.41 39.93 1.85
C PHE A 788 -22.24 38.97 1.99
N MET A 789 -21.89 38.20 0.94
CA MET A 789 -20.78 37.25 1.00
C MET A 789 -19.42 37.98 1.03
N ASN A 790 -18.32 37.28 1.37
CA ASN A 790 -16.95 37.85 1.37
C ASN A 790 -16.47 38.42 0.04
N GLY A 791 -17.04 38.00 -1.09
CA GLY A 791 -16.77 38.64 -2.39
C GLY A 791 -17.28 40.08 -2.51
N GLU A 792 -18.08 40.54 -1.54
CA GLU A 792 -18.73 41.84 -1.53
C GLU A 792 -18.53 42.56 -0.17
N LEU A 793 -19.56 42.62 0.66
CA LEU A 793 -19.49 43.26 1.98
C LEU A 793 -18.66 42.47 2.98
N GLY A 794 -18.57 41.15 2.79
CA GLY A 794 -17.95 40.23 3.74
C GLY A 794 -18.60 40.27 5.10
N ILE A 795 -19.89 39.98 5.12
CA ILE A 795 -20.77 39.77 6.28
C ILE A 795 -20.96 38.26 6.50
N LEU A 796 -21.25 37.54 5.42
CA LEU A 796 -21.41 36.11 5.32
C LEU A 796 -20.32 35.51 4.42
N GLU A 797 -20.23 34.19 4.39
CA GLU A 797 -19.52 33.35 3.45
C GLU A 797 -20.39 32.13 3.14
N LEU A 798 -20.40 31.69 1.88
CA LEU A 798 -21.03 30.43 1.51
C LEU A 798 -19.96 29.34 1.62
N ASP A 799 -20.12 28.42 2.56
CA ASP A 799 -19.26 27.25 2.73
C ASP A 799 -20.13 25.98 2.64
N ALA A 800 -19.68 24.98 1.88
CA ALA A 800 -20.38 23.71 1.61
C ALA A 800 -21.90 23.81 1.25
N GLY A 801 -22.37 24.94 0.73
CA GLY A 801 -23.80 25.19 0.43
C GLY A 801 -24.63 25.69 1.63
N ARG A 802 -23.99 25.92 2.78
CA ARG A 802 -24.49 26.69 3.93
C ARG A 802 -23.89 28.09 3.93
N TYR A 803 -24.44 28.97 4.78
CA TYR A 803 -24.01 30.37 4.89
C TYR A 803 -23.45 30.66 6.29
N ILE A 804 -22.13 30.71 6.41
CA ILE A 804 -21.38 31.08 7.63
C ILE A 804 -21.35 32.61 7.77
N PRO A 805 -21.47 33.19 8.97
CA PRO A 805 -21.22 34.62 9.19
C PRO A 805 -19.76 34.86 9.63
N THR A 806 -18.91 35.44 8.78
CA THR A 806 -17.48 35.62 9.09
C THR A 806 -17.03 37.07 9.26
N CYS A 807 -17.77 38.03 8.70
CA CYS A 807 -17.59 39.46 8.95
C CYS A 807 -16.14 39.96 8.87
N SER A 808 -15.52 39.68 7.73
CA SER A 808 -14.09 39.94 7.47
C SER A 808 -13.86 40.94 6.33
N GLY A 809 -14.93 41.42 5.67
CA GLY A 809 -14.81 42.45 4.63
C GLY A 809 -14.32 43.80 5.17
N GLU A 810 -13.73 44.62 4.29
CA GLU A 810 -13.15 45.93 4.67
C GLU A 810 -14.14 46.83 5.40
N VAL A 811 -15.40 46.88 4.97
CA VAL A 811 -16.41 47.81 5.52
C VAL A 811 -16.88 47.38 6.90
N PRO A 812 -17.35 46.13 7.12
CA PRO A 812 -17.67 45.69 8.47
C PRO A 812 -16.43 45.69 9.37
N SER A 813 -15.23 45.37 8.87
CA SER A 813 -14.02 45.41 9.70
C SER A 813 -13.57 46.83 10.06
N ARG A 814 -13.70 47.81 9.15
CA ARG A 814 -13.39 49.22 9.40
C ARG A 814 -14.43 49.90 10.30
N ILE A 815 -15.68 49.43 10.28
CA ILE A 815 -16.73 49.80 11.22
C ILE A 815 -16.51 49.12 12.58
N LEU A 816 -16.24 47.81 12.62
CA LEU A 816 -15.91 47.04 13.82
C LEU A 816 -14.72 47.63 14.55
N ARG A 817 -13.63 47.90 13.83
CA ARG A 817 -12.42 48.48 14.40
C ARG A 817 -12.66 49.87 14.97
N TYR A 818 -13.45 50.70 14.30
CA TYR A 818 -13.88 51.99 14.84
C TYR A 818 -14.74 51.83 16.11
N ILE A 819 -15.53 50.76 16.22
CA ILE A 819 -16.30 50.41 17.42
C ILE A 819 -15.41 49.84 18.54
N GLU A 820 -14.40 49.04 18.20
CA GLU A 820 -13.40 48.49 19.13
C GLU A 820 -12.49 49.59 19.70
N ASP A 821 -11.95 50.45 18.83
CA ASP A 821 -11.01 51.54 19.17
C ASP A 821 -11.68 52.64 20.03
N GLU A 822 -12.97 52.94 19.81
CA GLU A 822 -13.75 53.89 20.63
C GLU A 822 -14.42 53.23 21.85
N GLY A 823 -14.38 51.89 21.96
CA GLY A 823 -15.11 51.12 22.97
C GLY A 823 -16.65 51.06 22.77
N GLY A 824 -17.17 51.79 21.79
CA GLY A 824 -18.56 51.75 21.30
C GLY A 824 -18.96 53.03 20.55
N SER A 825 -19.96 52.98 19.66
CA SER A 825 -20.40 54.16 18.88
C SER A 825 -21.88 54.13 18.47
N ALA A 826 -22.48 55.32 18.31
CA ALA A 826 -23.86 55.53 17.86
C ALA A 826 -24.01 55.58 16.32
N GLY A 827 -25.18 55.15 15.82
CA GLY A 827 -25.36 54.79 14.40
C GLY A 827 -25.35 55.89 13.33
N ASN A 828 -25.64 57.18 13.64
CA ASN A 828 -25.75 58.21 12.58
C ASN A 828 -24.39 58.68 12.03
N VAL A 829 -23.36 58.65 12.86
CA VAL A 829 -22.00 59.15 12.55
C VAL A 829 -21.32 58.23 11.52
N LEU A 830 -21.63 56.94 11.58
CA LEU A 830 -21.10 55.87 10.73
C LEU A 830 -21.53 55.97 9.25
N LEU A 831 -22.49 56.83 8.87
CA LEU A 831 -22.95 56.92 7.48
C LEU A 831 -22.22 58.01 6.67
N ASN A 832 -22.18 59.25 7.14
CA ASN A 832 -21.65 60.38 6.36
C ASN A 832 -20.12 60.37 6.20
N LYS A 833 -19.41 59.92 7.24
CA LYS A 833 -17.94 59.79 7.25
C LYS A 833 -17.44 58.97 6.05
N PHE A 834 -18.28 58.08 5.54
CA PHE A 834 -17.88 57.07 4.59
C PHE A 834 -18.29 57.33 3.12
N GLY A 835 -18.76 58.52 2.70
CA GLY A 835 -19.45 58.70 1.38
C GLY A 835 -18.80 59.43 0.16
N GLY A 836 -17.72 60.21 0.29
CA GLY A 836 -17.01 60.89 -0.83
C GLY A 836 -15.50 61.02 -0.53
N PRO A 837 -14.60 61.60 -1.36
CA PRO A 837 -13.16 61.67 -1.04
C PRO A 837 -12.90 62.03 0.44
N PRO A 838 -12.34 61.11 1.26
CA PRO A 838 -11.73 59.83 0.88
C PRO A 838 -12.71 58.69 0.54
N CYS A 839 -13.75 58.45 1.33
CA CYS A 839 -14.48 57.19 1.47
C CYS A 839 -15.53 56.71 0.45
N GLY A 840 -16.28 57.52 -0.30
CA GLY A 840 -17.10 57.03 -1.43
C GLY A 840 -18.22 55.95 -1.29
N TYR A 841 -18.60 55.47 -0.10
CA TYR A 841 -19.53 54.34 0.14
C TYR A 841 -21.01 54.73 -0.06
N PRO A 842 -21.82 53.83 -0.66
CA PRO A 842 -23.28 53.91 -0.59
C PRO A 842 -23.85 53.53 0.79
N ALA A 843 -25.01 54.09 1.17
CA ALA A 843 -25.51 54.06 2.55
C ALA A 843 -25.98 52.69 3.05
N ASP A 844 -26.64 51.88 2.22
CA ASP A 844 -27.23 50.61 2.64
C ASP A 844 -26.19 49.50 2.88
N VAL A 845 -25.00 49.68 2.31
CA VAL A 845 -23.78 48.88 2.54
C VAL A 845 -23.44 48.89 4.05
N ILE A 846 -23.45 50.07 4.65
CA ILE A 846 -23.06 50.31 6.05
C ILE A 846 -24.05 49.67 7.02
N LYS A 847 -25.36 49.65 6.71
CA LYS A 847 -26.39 48.99 7.54
C LYS A 847 -26.22 47.47 7.56
N ALA A 848 -25.92 46.87 6.41
CA ALA A 848 -25.72 45.43 6.30
C ALA A 848 -24.52 44.92 7.13
N CYS A 849 -23.43 45.71 7.17
CA CYS A 849 -22.22 45.40 7.94
C CYS A 849 -22.51 45.04 9.40
N LEU A 850 -23.33 45.86 10.06
CA LEU A 850 -23.64 45.75 11.48
C LEU A 850 -24.46 44.48 11.80
N VAL A 851 -25.42 44.14 10.94
CA VAL A 851 -26.22 42.89 11.09
C VAL A 851 -25.31 41.66 10.96
N GLY A 852 -24.36 41.72 10.04
CA GLY A 852 -23.36 40.67 9.89
C GLY A 852 -22.53 40.46 11.15
N LEU A 853 -21.90 41.51 11.65
CA LEU A 853 -20.89 41.41 12.72
C LEU A 853 -21.45 40.72 13.96
N LEU A 854 -22.72 40.97 14.27
CA LEU A 854 -23.47 40.31 15.33
C LEU A 854 -23.65 38.81 15.06
N ARG A 855 -23.99 38.46 13.81
CA ARG A 855 -24.13 37.07 13.35
C ARG A 855 -22.81 36.30 13.45
N ALA A 856 -21.69 36.97 13.22
CA ALA A 856 -20.33 36.43 13.30
C ALA A 856 -19.75 36.38 14.72
N THR A 857 -20.55 36.67 15.75
CA THR A 857 -20.12 36.77 17.17
C THR A 857 -19.00 37.80 17.43
N LYS A 858 -18.80 38.77 16.51
CA LYS A 858 -17.76 39.81 16.61
C LYS A 858 -18.21 41.08 17.34
N ILE A 859 -19.51 41.28 17.54
CA ILE A 859 -20.06 42.40 18.33
C ILE A 859 -21.26 41.96 19.17
N ARG A 860 -21.66 42.83 20.10
CA ARG A 860 -22.93 42.81 20.83
C ARG A 860 -23.57 44.21 20.82
N ILE A 861 -24.89 44.28 20.93
CA ILE A 861 -25.66 45.54 20.81
C ILE A 861 -26.46 45.79 22.11
N ARG A 862 -26.54 47.06 22.55
CA ARG A 862 -27.28 47.48 23.74
C ARG A 862 -28.39 48.49 23.39
N PRO A 863 -29.69 48.15 23.55
CA PRO A 863 -30.80 49.08 23.36
C PRO A 863 -30.98 50.07 24.52
N ASP A 864 -31.71 51.16 24.28
CA ASP A 864 -32.10 52.21 25.26
C ASP A 864 -32.97 51.65 26.42
N ALA A 865 -33.64 50.50 26.22
CA ALA A 865 -34.28 49.72 27.28
C ALA A 865 -34.34 48.22 26.92
N GLY A 866 -33.56 47.37 27.60
CA GLY A 866 -33.58 45.91 27.42
C GLY A 866 -32.26 45.20 27.81
N PRO A 867 -32.21 43.85 27.73
CA PRO A 867 -30.97 43.07 27.89
C PRO A 867 -30.04 43.15 26.65
N GLU A 868 -28.81 42.66 26.78
CA GLU A 868 -27.83 42.63 25.68
C GLU A 868 -28.10 41.50 24.67
N ILE A 869 -27.71 41.75 23.42
CA ILE A 869 -27.91 40.85 22.26
C ILE A 869 -26.54 40.38 21.75
N THR A 870 -26.34 39.05 21.66
CA THR A 870 -25.08 38.41 21.19
C THR A 870 -25.28 37.44 20.03
N SER A 871 -26.54 37.11 19.69
CA SER A 871 -26.89 36.33 18.51
C SER A 871 -28.06 36.97 17.75
N VAL A 872 -28.11 36.78 16.43
CA VAL A 872 -29.27 37.16 15.60
C VAL A 872 -30.55 36.39 15.95
N ARG A 873 -30.47 35.37 16.81
CA ARG A 873 -31.63 34.58 17.29
C ARG A 873 -32.22 35.11 18.60
N ASP A 874 -31.68 36.19 19.16
CA ASP A 874 -32.18 36.82 20.39
C ASP A 874 -33.45 37.68 20.14
N PRO A 875 -34.34 37.89 21.13
CA PRO A 875 -35.60 38.62 20.91
C PRO A 875 -35.42 40.12 20.66
N GLY A 876 -36.14 40.67 19.67
CA GLY A 876 -36.29 42.12 19.44
C GLY A 876 -35.46 42.73 18.29
N VAL A 877 -34.62 41.94 17.61
CA VAL A 877 -33.63 42.46 16.63
C VAL A 877 -34.23 43.08 15.35
N LYS A 878 -35.36 42.58 14.84
CA LYS A 878 -35.88 42.98 13.50
C LYS A 878 -36.38 44.44 13.43
N ASP A 879 -37.09 44.93 14.46
CA ASP A 879 -37.64 46.30 14.46
C ASP A 879 -36.55 47.38 14.47
N MET A 880 -35.36 47.07 15.00
CA MET A 880 -34.22 48.00 15.15
C MET A 880 -33.66 48.44 13.79
N PHE A 881 -33.57 47.54 12.81
CA PHE A 881 -32.87 47.77 11.54
C PHE A 881 -33.77 48.25 10.38
N GLN A 882 -35.10 48.25 10.53
CA GLN A 882 -36.03 48.68 9.48
C GLN A 882 -36.43 50.18 9.56
N LYS A 883 -36.38 50.79 10.75
CA LYS A 883 -36.72 52.21 10.94
C LYS A 883 -35.43 53.02 11.11
N ASP A 884 -35.09 53.83 10.11
CA ASP A 884 -33.89 54.71 10.11
C ASP A 884 -33.79 55.70 11.29
N ARG A 885 -34.84 55.85 12.11
CA ARG A 885 -34.84 56.66 13.33
C ARG A 885 -34.32 55.92 14.57
N ASP A 886 -34.50 54.60 14.61
CA ASP A 886 -34.31 53.81 15.84
C ASP A 886 -32.87 53.26 15.89
N LEU A 887 -32.32 52.75 14.78
CA LEU A 887 -30.87 52.45 14.63
C LEU A 887 -29.96 53.67 14.87
N LYS A 888 -30.46 54.89 14.62
CA LYS A 888 -29.71 56.15 14.88
C LYS A 888 -29.65 56.53 16.38
N ARG A 889 -30.23 55.74 17.28
CA ARG A 889 -30.32 55.99 18.74
C ARG A 889 -29.72 54.88 19.63
N ALA A 890 -29.08 53.84 19.08
CA ALA A 890 -28.57 52.68 19.85
C ALA A 890 -27.04 52.51 19.77
N ASP A 891 -26.47 51.73 20.71
CA ASP A 891 -25.02 51.53 20.91
C ASP A 891 -24.52 50.10 20.56
N VAL A 892 -23.26 49.98 20.12
CA VAL A 892 -22.62 48.75 19.60
C VAL A 892 -21.24 48.51 20.27
N LEU A 893 -20.86 47.25 20.59
CA LEU A 893 -19.72 46.85 21.47
C LEU A 893 -18.98 45.53 21.00
N PRO A 894 -17.73 45.22 21.45
CA PRO A 894 -16.86 44.12 20.94
C PRO A 894 -16.87 42.73 21.70
N PRO A 895 -16.09 41.69 21.27
CA PRO A 895 -16.22 40.24 21.66
C PRO A 895 -15.12 39.67 22.62
N SER A 896 -15.14 38.34 22.90
CA SER A 896 -14.23 37.62 23.85
C SER A 896 -13.51 36.41 23.21
N GLY A 897 -12.24 36.11 23.57
CA GLY A 897 -11.35 35.29 22.72
C GLY A 897 -10.76 33.97 23.26
N THR A 898 -11.08 32.88 22.53
CA THR A 898 -10.43 31.54 22.43
C THR A 898 -10.71 30.97 21.01
N GLY A 899 -10.13 29.87 20.51
CA GLY A 899 -9.03 29.02 21.01
C GLY A 899 -8.52 27.91 20.04
N ILE A 900 -8.98 27.84 18.79
CA ILE A 900 -8.79 26.70 17.84
C ILE A 900 -8.43 27.20 16.42
N GLY A 901 -7.46 26.57 15.72
CA GLY A 901 -6.95 27.03 14.41
C GLY A 901 -7.31 26.17 13.18
N PRO A 902 -7.10 26.66 11.94
CA PRO A 902 -7.50 25.97 10.71
C PRO A 902 -6.78 24.63 10.45
N ARG A 903 -5.48 24.54 10.77
CA ARG A 903 -4.70 23.30 10.63
C ARG A 903 -5.25 22.18 11.52
N ASP A 904 -5.73 22.53 12.72
CA ASP A 904 -6.34 21.60 13.66
C ASP A 904 -7.63 21.01 13.07
N ARG A 905 -8.50 21.86 12.49
CA ARG A 905 -9.75 21.43 11.84
C ARG A 905 -9.49 20.47 10.68
N ASN A 906 -8.54 20.78 9.79
CA ASN A 906 -8.17 19.88 8.70
C ASN A 906 -7.68 18.51 9.20
N ALA A 907 -6.85 18.48 10.25
CA ALA A 907 -6.38 17.22 10.82
C ALA A 907 -7.52 16.38 11.44
N ILE A 908 -8.50 17.04 12.06
CA ILE A 908 -9.72 16.42 12.61
C ILE A 908 -10.63 15.88 11.49
N CYS A 909 -10.92 16.67 10.45
CA CYS A 909 -11.73 16.22 9.31
C CYS A 909 -11.08 15.01 8.60
N ASN A 910 -9.76 15.03 8.38
CA ASN A 910 -9.04 13.89 7.79
C ASN A 910 -9.16 12.64 8.67
N PHE A 911 -9.11 12.76 10.01
CA PHE A 911 -9.35 11.60 10.89
C PHE A 911 -10.73 10.98 10.69
N PHE A 912 -11.79 11.79 10.57
CA PHE A 912 -13.15 11.29 10.29
C PHE A 912 -13.24 10.62 8.91
N LYS A 913 -12.55 11.16 7.90
CA LYS A 913 -12.47 10.55 6.57
C LYS A 913 -11.73 9.20 6.60
N ASP A 914 -10.51 9.19 7.10
CA ASP A 914 -9.64 8.00 7.10
C ASP A 914 -10.24 6.87 7.97
N SER A 915 -10.66 7.21 9.19
CA SER A 915 -11.03 6.23 10.24
C SER A 915 -12.52 5.89 10.29
N LEU A 916 -13.40 6.74 9.75
CA LEU A 916 -14.86 6.58 9.82
C LEU A 916 -15.57 6.71 8.46
N ASP A 917 -14.85 7.06 7.39
CA ASP A 917 -15.40 7.26 6.03
C ASP A 917 -16.42 8.39 5.92
N ILE A 918 -16.20 9.48 6.67
CA ILE A 918 -17.09 10.64 6.71
C ILE A 918 -16.32 11.91 6.30
N ASP A 919 -16.71 12.52 5.18
CA ASP A 919 -16.31 13.89 4.86
C ASP A 919 -17.11 14.89 5.70
N LEU A 920 -16.42 15.87 6.29
CA LEU A 920 -17.00 16.89 7.17
C LEU A 920 -16.63 18.30 6.73
N ASP A 921 -17.61 19.20 6.81
CA ASP A 921 -17.40 20.64 6.68
C ASP A 921 -16.40 21.13 7.74
N ARG A 922 -15.56 22.11 7.40
CA ARG A 922 -14.43 22.58 8.24
C ARG A 922 -14.85 23.55 9.35
N GLU A 923 -16.05 23.35 9.88
CA GLU A 923 -16.70 24.17 10.91
C GLU A 923 -16.64 23.50 12.29
N ASN A 924 -16.56 24.31 13.36
CA ASN A 924 -16.61 23.77 14.73
C ASN A 924 -17.95 23.05 15.01
N ASP A 925 -19.05 23.57 14.49
CA ASP A 925 -20.41 23.05 14.65
C ASP A 925 -20.52 21.63 14.05
N ALA A 926 -20.05 21.45 12.80
CA ALA A 926 -20.06 20.16 12.10
C ALA A 926 -19.19 19.10 12.79
N ILE A 927 -18.00 19.49 13.29
CA ILE A 927 -17.12 18.60 14.05
C ILE A 927 -17.79 18.16 15.37
N ALA A 928 -18.42 19.08 16.10
CA ALA A 928 -19.11 18.75 17.35
C ALA A 928 -20.29 17.80 17.12
N ASP A 929 -21.13 18.06 16.10
CA ASP A 929 -22.23 17.17 15.73
C ASP A 929 -21.73 15.76 15.36
N ALA A 930 -20.66 15.65 14.58
CA ALA A 930 -20.06 14.37 14.19
C ALA A 930 -19.55 13.56 15.41
N VAL A 931 -18.93 14.22 16.39
CA VAL A 931 -18.52 13.58 17.66
C VAL A 931 -19.73 12.97 18.38
N PHE A 932 -20.83 13.72 18.54
CA PHE A 932 -22.01 13.20 19.25
C PHE A 932 -22.75 12.09 18.50
N GLN A 933 -22.73 12.11 17.17
CA GLN A 933 -23.36 11.07 16.35
C GLN A 933 -22.52 9.78 16.30
N GLN A 934 -21.21 9.88 16.07
CA GLN A 934 -20.38 8.73 15.69
C GLN A 934 -19.67 8.03 16.86
N PHE A 935 -19.20 8.79 17.85
CA PHE A 935 -18.43 8.21 18.97
C PHE A 935 -19.22 7.19 19.81
N PRO A 936 -20.55 7.32 20.03
CA PRO A 936 -21.34 6.26 20.68
C PRO A 936 -21.26 4.89 19.97
N GLY A 937 -21.11 4.86 18.64
CA GLY A 937 -20.93 3.62 17.88
C GLY A 937 -19.57 2.97 18.15
N GLN A 938 -18.51 3.77 18.22
CA GLN A 938 -17.15 3.28 18.47
C GLN A 938 -16.96 2.80 19.92
N VAL A 939 -17.61 3.45 20.89
CA VAL A 939 -17.64 2.96 22.28
C VAL A 939 -18.30 1.57 22.38
N LYS A 940 -19.38 1.30 21.62
CA LYS A 940 -19.98 -0.05 21.56
C LYS A 940 -19.03 -1.09 20.97
N ARG A 941 -18.38 -0.79 19.84
CA ARG A 941 -17.36 -1.65 19.23
C ARG A 941 -16.21 -1.98 20.18
N LEU A 942 -15.78 -1.01 20.99
CA LEU A 942 -14.76 -1.23 22.02
C LEU A 942 -15.27 -2.13 23.17
N GLN A 943 -16.53 -1.99 23.59
CA GLN A 943 -17.17 -2.89 24.56
C GLN A 943 -17.35 -4.32 24.02
N GLU A 944 -17.64 -4.48 22.73
CA GLU A 944 -17.69 -5.78 22.05
C GLU A 944 -16.30 -6.44 22.04
N LEU A 945 -15.23 -5.67 21.80
CA LEU A 945 -13.85 -6.18 21.87
C LEU A 945 -13.46 -6.57 23.31
N GLU A 946 -13.82 -5.77 24.32
CA GLU A 946 -13.64 -6.16 25.73
C GLU A 946 -14.38 -7.44 26.09
N ALA A 947 -15.60 -7.63 25.60
CA ALA A 947 -16.36 -8.86 25.83
C ALA A 947 -15.66 -10.09 25.22
N LYS A 948 -14.96 -9.93 24.09
CA LYS A 948 -14.09 -10.96 23.51
C LYS A 948 -12.81 -11.17 24.33
N PHE A 949 -12.12 -10.12 24.76
CA PHE A 949 -10.93 -10.22 25.63
C PHE A 949 -11.25 -10.93 26.97
N ASN A 950 -12.37 -10.59 27.61
CA ASN A 950 -12.86 -11.26 28.82
C ASN A 950 -13.23 -12.74 28.62
N ARG A 951 -13.43 -13.18 27.36
CA ARG A 951 -13.68 -14.57 26.98
C ARG A 951 -12.40 -15.36 26.68
N LEU A 952 -11.24 -14.71 26.52
CA LEU A 952 -9.95 -15.39 26.39
C LEU A 952 -9.53 -16.05 27.72
N PRO A 953 -8.74 -17.14 27.67
CA PRO A 953 -8.07 -17.68 28.85
C PRO A 953 -7.21 -16.60 29.55
N GLY A 954 -7.10 -16.67 30.88
CA GLY A 954 -6.32 -15.71 31.68
C GLY A 954 -6.93 -14.31 31.82
N ARG A 955 -7.88 -13.91 30.94
CA ARG A 955 -8.46 -12.55 30.85
C ARG A 955 -7.38 -11.45 30.74
N PRO A 956 -6.62 -11.42 29.64
CA PRO A 956 -5.63 -10.36 29.41
C PRO A 956 -6.27 -8.98 29.43
N GLU A 957 -5.55 -7.98 29.94
CA GLU A 957 -5.97 -6.58 29.88
C GLU A 957 -5.98 -6.07 28.43
N LEU A 958 -6.75 -5.00 28.17
CA LEU A 958 -6.69 -4.33 26.88
C LEU A 958 -5.33 -3.65 26.67
N PRO A 959 -4.81 -3.62 25.43
CA PRO A 959 -3.70 -2.76 25.05
C PRO A 959 -3.90 -1.29 25.48
N GLU A 960 -2.82 -0.63 25.92
CA GLU A 960 -2.87 0.72 26.50
C GLU A 960 -3.45 1.77 25.53
N SER A 961 -3.23 1.59 24.23
CA SER A 961 -3.84 2.39 23.16
C SER A 961 -5.37 2.36 23.19
N LEU A 962 -5.98 1.20 23.48
CA LEU A 962 -7.43 1.02 23.58
C LEU A 962 -8.01 1.55 24.89
N SER A 963 -7.25 1.49 26.00
CA SER A 963 -7.66 2.13 27.25
C SER A 963 -7.63 3.66 27.12
N LYS A 964 -6.60 4.23 26.48
CA LYS A 964 -6.51 5.65 26.11
C LYS A 964 -7.61 6.05 25.12
N LEU A 965 -7.97 5.19 24.15
CA LEU A 965 -9.08 5.42 23.23
C LEU A 965 -10.42 5.59 23.97
N ARG A 966 -10.73 4.72 24.95
CA ARG A 966 -11.94 4.88 25.77
C ARG A 966 -12.00 6.26 26.40
N GLN A 967 -10.92 6.67 27.06
CA GLN A 967 -10.88 7.96 27.74
C GLN A 967 -11.03 9.13 26.76
N ALA A 968 -10.34 9.09 25.61
CA ALA A 968 -10.45 10.10 24.56
C ALA A 968 -11.89 10.23 24.02
N LEU A 969 -12.57 9.10 23.74
CA LEU A 969 -13.96 9.08 23.28
C LEU A 969 -14.95 9.62 24.32
N GLU A 970 -14.67 9.46 25.61
CA GLU A 970 -15.49 10.00 26.71
C GLU A 970 -15.22 11.49 26.97
N ASP A 971 -13.95 11.89 27.04
CA ASP A 971 -13.53 13.28 27.30
C ASP A 971 -14.12 14.23 26.24
N CYS A 972 -14.08 13.84 24.96
CA CYS A 972 -14.68 14.60 23.85
C CYS A 972 -16.21 14.79 23.96
N LYS A 973 -16.92 14.02 24.80
CA LYS A 973 -18.39 14.07 24.91
C LYS A 973 -18.91 14.80 26.16
N ARG A 974 -18.03 15.39 26.98
CA ARG A 974 -18.42 15.97 28.29
C ARG A 974 -19.18 17.30 28.21
N SER A 975 -18.97 18.12 27.18
CA SER A 975 -19.60 19.45 27.03
C SER A 975 -20.76 19.42 26.03
N ARG A 976 -21.83 20.20 26.28
CA ARG A 976 -22.88 20.47 25.26
C ARG A 976 -22.67 21.79 24.50
N HIS A 977 -21.67 22.58 24.88
CA HIS A 977 -21.25 23.75 24.12
C HIS A 977 -20.21 23.36 23.07
N ILE A 978 -20.28 24.00 21.90
CA ILE A 978 -19.54 23.61 20.69
C ILE A 978 -18.02 23.77 20.86
N GLU A 979 -17.57 24.93 21.35
CA GLU A 979 -16.14 25.24 21.42
C GLU A 979 -15.32 24.30 22.34
N PRO A 980 -15.75 23.97 23.59
CA PRO A 980 -15.01 23.03 24.43
C PRO A 980 -14.86 21.62 23.81
N THR A 981 -15.86 21.15 23.06
CA THR A 981 -15.87 19.81 22.45
C THR A 981 -14.78 19.66 21.39
N VAL A 982 -14.64 20.66 20.50
CA VAL A 982 -13.62 20.64 19.44
C VAL A 982 -12.20 20.79 20.00
N LEU A 983 -12.04 21.49 21.13
CA LEU A 983 -10.73 21.64 21.79
C LEU A 983 -10.23 20.32 22.40
N GLU A 984 -11.12 19.51 22.97
CA GLU A 984 -10.79 18.19 23.50
C GLU A 984 -10.55 17.15 22.38
N MET A 985 -11.26 17.27 21.25
CA MET A 985 -10.98 16.49 20.03
C MET A 985 -9.54 16.72 19.51
N LYS A 986 -9.12 17.99 19.42
CA LYS A 986 -7.75 18.36 19.01
C LYS A 986 -6.70 17.72 19.92
N LYS A 987 -6.91 17.77 21.24
CA LYS A 987 -5.97 17.27 22.25
C LYS A 987 -5.74 15.75 22.15
N ASN A 988 -6.77 14.99 21.76
CA ASN A 988 -6.72 13.52 21.74
C ASN A 988 -6.58 12.92 20.32
N LEU A 989 -6.29 13.73 19.29
CA LEU A 989 -6.40 13.31 17.89
C LEU A 989 -5.50 12.11 17.49
N ASP A 990 -4.23 12.09 17.90
CA ASP A 990 -3.34 10.95 17.63
C ASP A 990 -3.82 9.67 18.37
N VAL A 991 -4.25 9.81 19.63
CA VAL A 991 -4.81 8.70 20.44
C VAL A 991 -6.06 8.10 19.80
N LEU A 992 -6.96 8.97 19.30
CA LEU A 992 -8.15 8.55 18.57
C LEU A 992 -7.79 7.78 17.31
N ARG A 993 -6.80 8.24 16.53
CA ARG A 993 -6.37 7.57 15.29
C ARG A 993 -5.76 6.19 15.56
N ASP A 994 -4.74 6.14 16.41
CA ASP A 994 -4.00 4.90 16.69
C ASP A 994 -4.92 3.85 17.33
N GLY A 995 -5.75 4.26 18.30
CA GLY A 995 -6.73 3.40 18.95
C GLY A 995 -7.82 2.89 18.01
N MET A 996 -8.35 3.73 17.11
CA MET A 996 -9.37 3.33 16.13
C MET A 996 -8.83 2.30 15.13
N GLN A 997 -7.60 2.46 14.67
CA GLN A 997 -6.92 1.49 13.80
C GLN A 997 -6.78 0.13 14.52
N GLN A 998 -6.25 0.14 15.75
CA GLN A 998 -6.04 -1.09 16.51
C GLN A 998 -7.36 -1.79 16.90
N LEU A 999 -8.42 -1.02 17.19
CA LEU A 999 -9.77 -1.54 17.42
C LEU A 999 -10.30 -2.29 16.19
N GLY A 1000 -10.13 -1.73 14.99
CA GLY A 1000 -10.55 -2.36 13.73
C GLY A 1000 -9.78 -3.66 13.42
N ILE A 1001 -8.45 -3.65 13.62
CA ILE A 1001 -7.58 -4.83 13.43
C ILE A 1001 -7.98 -5.95 14.41
N LEU A 1002 -8.08 -5.64 15.71
CA LEU A 1002 -8.34 -6.66 16.74
C LEU A 1002 -9.76 -7.24 16.68
N LEU A 1003 -10.77 -6.45 16.31
CA LEU A 1003 -12.13 -6.96 16.09
C LEU A 1003 -12.21 -7.99 14.96
N THR A 1004 -11.34 -7.84 13.96
CA THR A 1004 -11.22 -8.73 12.80
C THR A 1004 -10.38 -9.97 13.12
N GLU A 1005 -9.24 -9.82 13.78
CA GLU A 1005 -8.35 -10.94 14.13
C GLU A 1005 -8.97 -11.87 15.19
N LEU A 1006 -9.65 -11.30 16.18
CA LEU A 1006 -10.30 -12.05 17.26
C LEU A 1006 -11.74 -12.43 16.89
N THR A 1007 -11.88 -13.36 15.94
CA THR A 1007 -13.17 -14.00 15.60
C THR A 1007 -13.61 -14.96 16.71
N ASP A 1008 -14.90 -15.30 16.78
CA ASP A 1008 -15.39 -16.32 17.72
C ASP A 1008 -14.72 -17.68 17.49
N GLN A 1009 -14.46 -18.04 16.22
CA GLN A 1009 -13.73 -19.26 15.85
C GLN A 1009 -12.30 -19.27 16.39
N ASN A 1010 -11.55 -18.17 16.22
CA ASN A 1010 -10.17 -18.08 16.73
C ASN A 1010 -10.16 -18.09 18.28
N LEU A 1011 -11.16 -17.50 18.91
CA LEU A 1011 -11.33 -17.51 20.36
C LEU A 1011 -11.62 -18.94 20.89
N GLU A 1012 -12.44 -19.71 20.18
CA GLU A 1012 -12.68 -21.13 20.49
C GLU A 1012 -11.44 -21.99 20.25
N ALA A 1013 -10.66 -21.71 19.20
CA ALA A 1013 -9.39 -22.39 18.94
C ALA A 1013 -8.36 -22.16 20.07
N VAL A 1014 -8.18 -20.92 20.54
CA VAL A 1014 -7.30 -20.61 21.68
C VAL A 1014 -7.77 -21.30 22.96
N ARG A 1015 -9.08 -21.35 23.22
CA ARG A 1015 -9.64 -22.10 24.37
C ARG A 1015 -9.34 -23.59 24.26
N ARG A 1016 -9.57 -24.21 23.10
CA ARG A 1016 -9.24 -25.62 22.84
C ARG A 1016 -7.76 -25.91 23.07
N ALA A 1017 -6.88 -25.04 22.59
CA ALA A 1017 -5.43 -25.13 22.80
C ALA A 1017 -5.08 -25.08 24.30
N GLN A 1018 -5.65 -24.12 25.05
CA GLN A 1018 -5.45 -24.01 26.50
C GLN A 1018 -6.01 -25.21 27.28
N ASP A 1019 -7.16 -25.76 26.90
CA ASP A 1019 -7.73 -26.96 27.54
C ASP A 1019 -6.83 -28.19 27.32
N ILE A 1020 -6.23 -28.33 26.14
CA ILE A 1020 -5.25 -29.40 25.85
C ILE A 1020 -4.00 -29.22 26.70
N GLN A 1021 -3.49 -28.00 26.84
CA GLN A 1021 -2.37 -27.69 27.73
C GLN A 1021 -2.71 -28.03 29.20
N ASN A 1022 -3.79 -27.46 29.72
CA ASN A 1022 -4.20 -27.59 31.12
C ASN A 1022 -4.55 -29.03 31.52
N PHE A 1023 -5.24 -29.80 30.67
CA PHE A 1023 -5.74 -31.12 31.02
C PHE A 1023 -4.93 -32.29 30.45
N ARG A 1024 -4.40 -32.20 29.22
CA ARG A 1024 -3.71 -33.33 28.56
C ARG A 1024 -2.19 -33.25 28.72
N VAL A 1025 -1.58 -32.10 28.38
CA VAL A 1025 -0.12 -31.90 28.55
C VAL A 1025 0.26 -32.02 30.02
N SER A 1026 -0.42 -31.31 30.92
CA SER A 1026 -0.16 -31.39 32.37
C SER A 1026 -0.27 -32.81 32.93
N GLN A 1027 -1.25 -33.60 32.47
CA GLN A 1027 -1.39 -34.99 32.93
C GLN A 1027 -0.32 -35.92 32.36
N LEU A 1028 0.09 -35.74 31.09
CA LEU A 1028 1.20 -36.48 30.50
C LEU A 1028 2.51 -36.14 31.22
N GLN A 1029 2.78 -34.87 31.52
CA GLN A 1029 3.94 -34.43 32.30
C GLN A 1029 3.94 -35.05 33.70
N ALA A 1030 2.80 -35.07 34.41
CA ALA A 1030 2.71 -35.61 35.76
C ALA A 1030 3.09 -37.10 35.88
N ILE A 1031 2.98 -37.88 34.81
CA ILE A 1031 3.34 -39.31 34.80
C ILE A 1031 4.59 -39.65 33.96
N ASP A 1032 5.28 -38.65 33.43
CA ASP A 1032 6.42 -38.74 32.50
C ASP A 1032 6.08 -39.46 31.17
N GLY A 1033 4.92 -39.13 30.61
CA GLY A 1033 4.31 -39.80 29.45
C GLY A 1033 4.40 -39.06 28.11
N LEU A 1034 4.96 -37.84 28.07
CA LEU A 1034 4.97 -36.99 26.86
C LEU A 1034 5.59 -37.67 25.64
N GLY A 1035 6.81 -38.22 25.78
CA GLY A 1035 7.50 -38.91 24.69
C GLY A 1035 7.57 -38.06 23.41
N GLU A 1036 7.12 -38.64 22.29
CA GLU A 1036 7.15 -38.00 20.97
C GLU A 1036 6.31 -36.69 20.89
N ALA A 1037 5.40 -36.45 21.83
CA ALA A 1037 4.60 -35.22 21.87
C ALA A 1037 5.31 -34.03 22.57
N GLU A 1038 6.56 -34.18 23.06
CA GLU A 1038 7.25 -33.13 23.82
C GLU A 1038 7.50 -31.85 23.01
N GLU A 1039 7.95 -31.95 21.76
CA GLU A 1039 8.16 -30.76 20.91
C GLU A 1039 6.81 -30.13 20.49
N ALA A 1040 5.77 -30.93 20.27
CA ALA A 1040 4.42 -30.43 20.02
C ALA A 1040 3.88 -29.64 21.24
N ALA A 1041 4.15 -30.11 22.47
CA ALA A 1041 3.81 -29.40 23.69
C ALA A 1041 4.60 -28.08 23.84
N ARG A 1042 5.90 -28.07 23.52
CA ARG A 1042 6.70 -26.83 23.49
C ARG A 1042 6.16 -25.80 22.49
N ILE A 1043 5.74 -26.23 21.30
CA ILE A 1043 5.16 -25.34 20.28
C ILE A 1043 3.83 -24.77 20.77
N LEU A 1044 2.99 -25.58 21.39
CA LEU A 1044 1.73 -25.15 22.03
C LEU A 1044 1.98 -24.10 23.12
N ASP A 1045 2.92 -24.36 24.04
CA ASP A 1045 3.31 -23.41 25.09
C ASP A 1045 3.79 -22.08 24.50
N LYS A 1046 4.65 -22.14 23.48
CA LYS A 1046 5.15 -20.95 22.79
C LYS A 1046 4.03 -20.15 22.10
N GLN A 1047 3.02 -20.81 21.53
CA GLN A 1047 1.88 -20.13 20.91
C GLN A 1047 1.00 -19.43 21.95
N LEU A 1048 0.70 -20.09 23.07
CA LEU A 1048 -0.14 -19.54 24.13
C LEU A 1048 0.53 -18.42 24.95
N LEU A 1049 1.86 -18.32 24.92
CA LEU A 1049 2.65 -17.26 25.56
C LEU A 1049 2.77 -15.96 24.72
N GLN A 1050 2.28 -15.93 23.48
CA GLN A 1050 2.31 -14.72 22.64
C GLN A 1050 1.31 -13.66 23.14
N GLU A 1051 1.53 -12.40 22.79
CA GLU A 1051 0.59 -11.30 23.10
C GLU A 1051 -0.76 -11.47 22.35
N ARG A 1052 -0.73 -12.09 21.17
CA ARG A 1052 -1.92 -12.39 20.33
C ARG A 1052 -1.98 -13.88 20.00
N PRO A 1053 -2.26 -14.78 20.97
CA PRO A 1053 -2.20 -16.24 20.75
C PRO A 1053 -3.22 -16.75 19.72
N TRP A 1054 -4.25 -15.96 19.40
CA TRP A 1054 -5.23 -16.25 18.34
C TRP A 1054 -4.70 -16.04 16.91
N ARG A 1055 -3.56 -15.35 16.73
CA ARG A 1055 -2.96 -15.12 15.42
C ARG A 1055 -2.27 -16.40 14.94
N ASP A 1056 -2.63 -16.87 13.76
CA ASP A 1056 -2.14 -18.14 13.18
C ASP A 1056 -2.40 -19.38 14.07
N ILE A 1057 -3.47 -19.35 14.88
CA ILE A 1057 -3.82 -20.45 15.80
C ILE A 1057 -4.15 -21.77 15.06
N SER A 1058 -4.52 -21.72 13.78
CA SER A 1058 -4.71 -22.91 12.94
C SER A 1058 -3.42 -23.67 12.61
N SER A 1059 -2.26 -23.00 12.65
CA SER A 1059 -0.96 -23.67 12.38
C SER A 1059 -0.64 -24.76 13.39
N ILE A 1060 -1.18 -24.68 14.62
CA ILE A 1060 -0.90 -25.65 15.68
C ILE A 1060 -1.88 -26.85 15.71
N ASP A 1061 -2.93 -26.90 14.89
CA ASP A 1061 -3.88 -28.02 14.87
C ASP A 1061 -3.22 -29.41 14.66
N PRO A 1062 -2.17 -29.57 13.81
CA PRO A 1062 -1.42 -30.83 13.72
C PRO A 1062 -0.74 -31.18 15.05
N HIS A 1063 -0.09 -30.22 15.71
CA HIS A 1063 0.57 -30.41 17.01
C HIS A 1063 -0.44 -30.73 18.13
N LEU A 1064 -1.60 -30.07 18.13
CA LEU A 1064 -2.71 -30.40 19.03
C LEU A 1064 -3.18 -31.84 18.83
N THR A 1065 -3.22 -32.33 17.58
CA THR A 1065 -3.63 -33.70 17.26
C THR A 1065 -2.62 -34.71 17.79
N VAL A 1066 -1.31 -34.49 17.58
CA VAL A 1066 -0.23 -35.33 18.14
C VAL A 1066 -0.34 -35.46 19.68
N ILE A 1067 -0.58 -34.35 20.39
CA ILE A 1067 -0.77 -34.36 21.85
C ILE A 1067 -2.04 -35.14 22.24
N GLN A 1068 -3.13 -35.00 21.48
CA GLN A 1068 -4.39 -35.71 21.75
C GLN A 1068 -4.27 -37.22 21.58
N ASP A 1069 -3.61 -37.66 20.51
CA ASP A 1069 -3.45 -39.08 20.23
C ASP A 1069 -2.46 -39.74 21.19
N ARG A 1070 -1.37 -39.04 21.56
CA ARG A 1070 -0.47 -39.50 22.62
C ARG A 1070 -1.17 -39.60 23.99
N TYR A 1071 -2.04 -38.65 24.31
CA TYR A 1071 -2.86 -38.72 25.54
C TYR A 1071 -3.80 -39.93 25.52
N ARG A 1072 -4.46 -40.22 24.39
CA ARG A 1072 -5.35 -41.38 24.22
C ARG A 1072 -4.60 -42.70 24.37
N GLU A 1073 -3.44 -42.81 23.73
CA GLU A 1073 -2.56 -43.98 23.77
C GLU A 1073 -2.16 -44.31 25.23
N VAL A 1074 -1.51 -43.36 25.92
CA VAL A 1074 -1.09 -43.55 27.32
C VAL A 1074 -2.27 -43.82 28.25
N ARG A 1075 -3.43 -43.21 28.00
CA ARG A 1075 -4.65 -43.48 28.77
C ARG A 1075 -5.19 -44.90 28.53
N LEU A 1076 -5.20 -45.36 27.28
CA LEU A 1076 -5.62 -46.71 26.91
C LEU A 1076 -4.72 -47.76 27.56
N GLU A 1077 -3.39 -47.58 27.51
CA GLU A 1077 -2.43 -48.44 28.19
C GLU A 1077 -2.72 -48.59 29.70
N LEU A 1078 -3.07 -47.49 30.38
CA LEU A 1078 -3.43 -47.52 31.81
C LEU A 1078 -4.76 -48.24 32.07
N ILE A 1079 -5.77 -48.07 31.20
CA ILE A 1079 -7.06 -48.77 31.29
C ILE A 1079 -6.87 -50.28 31.05
N GLU A 1080 -6.07 -50.67 30.06
CA GLU A 1080 -5.75 -52.07 29.79
C GLU A 1080 -4.92 -52.68 30.93
N ARG A 1081 -3.94 -51.95 31.46
CA ARG A 1081 -3.14 -52.36 32.62
C ARG A 1081 -4.00 -52.58 33.87
N GLN A 1082 -4.98 -51.71 34.11
CA GLN A 1082 -6.00 -51.88 35.14
C GLN A 1082 -6.74 -53.22 34.96
N GLU A 1083 -7.27 -53.50 33.76
CA GLU A 1083 -8.06 -54.72 33.53
C GLU A 1083 -7.19 -56.00 33.57
N GLN A 1084 -5.94 -55.94 33.09
CA GLN A 1084 -4.96 -57.03 33.23
C GLN A 1084 -4.63 -57.32 34.71
N MET A 1085 -4.49 -56.30 35.56
CA MET A 1085 -4.30 -56.49 37.00
C MET A 1085 -5.54 -57.11 37.63
N ALA A 1086 -6.73 -56.61 37.31
CA ALA A 1086 -8.00 -57.14 37.80
C ALA A 1086 -8.20 -58.61 37.39
N GLN A 1087 -7.86 -58.96 36.15
CA GLN A 1087 -7.94 -60.32 35.63
C GLN A 1087 -6.96 -61.26 36.35
N LYS A 1088 -5.70 -60.85 36.57
CA LYS A 1088 -4.73 -61.61 37.36
C LYS A 1088 -5.21 -61.86 38.79
N ILE A 1089 -5.86 -60.87 39.42
CA ILE A 1089 -6.49 -61.01 40.75
C ILE A 1089 -7.67 -62.00 40.70
N ARG A 1090 -8.57 -61.87 39.72
CA ARG A 1090 -9.70 -62.82 39.51
C ARG A 1090 -9.18 -64.26 39.32
N GLU A 1091 -8.08 -64.45 38.58
CA GLU A 1091 -7.47 -65.76 38.36
C GLU A 1091 -6.84 -66.36 39.61
N ARG A 1092 -6.09 -65.58 40.40
CA ARG A 1092 -5.57 -66.03 41.71
C ARG A 1092 -6.68 -66.49 42.65
N ILE A 1093 -7.79 -65.74 42.71
CA ILE A 1093 -8.93 -66.07 43.57
C ILE A 1093 -9.64 -67.34 43.07
N LYS A 1094 -9.83 -67.48 41.75
CA LYS A 1094 -10.35 -68.72 41.13
C LYS A 1094 -9.48 -69.94 41.40
N GLN A 1095 -8.17 -69.77 41.50
CA GLN A 1095 -7.20 -70.84 41.83
C GLN A 1095 -7.19 -71.22 43.32
N ARG A 1096 -7.88 -70.48 44.22
CA ARG A 1096 -7.94 -70.86 45.64
C ARG A 1096 -8.81 -72.11 45.84
N THR A 1097 -8.24 -73.07 46.56
CA THR A 1097 -8.87 -74.38 46.84
C THR A 1097 -10.25 -74.23 47.49
N GLY A 1098 -11.29 -74.66 46.79
CA GLY A 1098 -12.68 -74.58 47.24
C GLY A 1098 -13.54 -73.61 46.43
N PHE A 1099 -12.96 -72.69 45.66
CA PHE A 1099 -13.71 -71.77 44.79
C PHE A 1099 -14.65 -72.50 43.82
N GLU A 1100 -14.22 -73.65 43.29
CA GLU A 1100 -14.99 -74.54 42.41
C GLU A 1100 -16.30 -75.09 43.01
N LYS A 1101 -16.50 -74.97 44.33
CA LYS A 1101 -17.70 -75.46 45.04
C LYS A 1101 -18.79 -74.40 45.23
N LEU A 1102 -18.53 -73.16 44.85
CA LEU A 1102 -19.47 -72.05 44.96
C LEU A 1102 -20.56 -72.14 43.89
N SER A 1103 -21.77 -71.67 44.20
CA SER A 1103 -22.81 -71.44 43.20
C SER A 1103 -22.48 -70.23 42.31
N ASN A 1104 -23.10 -70.12 41.13
CA ASN A 1104 -22.87 -68.98 40.22
C ASN A 1104 -23.12 -67.61 40.90
N ASP A 1105 -24.10 -67.53 41.80
CA ASP A 1105 -24.44 -66.30 42.51
C ASP A 1105 -23.42 -65.97 43.62
N GLN A 1106 -22.84 -67.00 44.26
CA GLN A 1106 -21.72 -66.84 45.19
C GLN A 1106 -20.42 -66.45 44.45
N VAL A 1107 -20.11 -67.07 43.31
CA VAL A 1107 -18.99 -66.70 42.43
C VAL A 1107 -19.07 -65.23 42.01
N TYR A 1108 -20.27 -64.77 41.64
CA TYR A 1108 -20.51 -63.36 41.35
C TYR A 1108 -20.25 -62.47 42.58
N ASN A 1109 -20.82 -62.81 43.74
CA ASN A 1109 -20.64 -62.00 44.96
C ASN A 1109 -19.19 -61.95 45.49
N VAL A 1110 -18.40 -63.00 45.27
CA VAL A 1110 -16.95 -63.04 45.59
C VAL A 1110 -16.14 -62.15 44.66
N LEU A 1111 -16.39 -62.17 43.35
CA LEU A 1111 -15.61 -61.38 42.38
C LEU A 1111 -16.11 -59.93 42.21
N ARG A 1112 -17.33 -59.62 42.65
CA ARG A 1112 -17.96 -58.29 42.54
C ARG A 1112 -17.13 -57.12 43.08
N PRO A 1113 -16.41 -57.21 44.23
CA PRO A 1113 -15.57 -56.11 44.73
C PRO A 1113 -14.53 -55.63 43.73
N ILE A 1114 -13.90 -56.57 43.00
CA ILE A 1114 -12.87 -56.28 42.01
C ILE A 1114 -13.46 -55.40 40.91
N THR A 1115 -14.59 -55.82 40.33
CA THR A 1115 -15.26 -55.07 39.25
C THR A 1115 -15.79 -53.71 39.72
N LEU A 1116 -16.28 -53.59 40.96
CA LEU A 1116 -16.74 -52.31 41.52
C LEU A 1116 -15.60 -51.32 41.83
N LYS A 1117 -14.37 -51.80 42.01
CA LYS A 1117 -13.21 -50.97 42.38
C LYS A 1117 -12.40 -50.47 41.16
N LEU A 1118 -12.69 -50.94 39.95
CA LEU A 1118 -12.19 -50.37 38.69
C LEU A 1118 -12.69 -48.93 38.47
N TYR A 1119 -12.00 -48.19 37.61
CA TYR A 1119 -12.55 -46.97 37.02
C TYR A 1119 -13.22 -47.31 35.68
N ASP A 1120 -14.52 -46.99 35.59
CA ASP A 1120 -15.28 -46.95 34.34
C ASP A 1120 -15.00 -45.62 33.63
N THR A 1121 -14.25 -45.67 32.53
CA THR A 1121 -13.75 -44.49 31.81
C THR A 1121 -13.33 -44.85 30.38
N THR A 1122 -13.15 -43.85 29.52
CA THR A 1122 -12.77 -44.02 28.11
C THR A 1122 -11.41 -43.38 27.78
N PRO A 1123 -10.76 -43.74 26.66
CA PRO A 1123 -9.49 -43.12 26.22
C PRO A 1123 -9.60 -41.62 25.92
N ASP A 1124 -10.77 -41.10 25.58
CA ASP A 1124 -10.98 -39.66 25.33
C ASP A 1124 -11.19 -38.84 26.62
N ALA A 1125 -11.49 -39.49 27.75
CA ALA A 1125 -11.86 -38.81 28.99
C ALA A 1125 -10.66 -38.09 29.65
N ILE A 1126 -10.91 -36.91 30.22
CA ILE A 1126 -9.93 -36.17 31.04
C ILE A 1126 -9.95 -36.55 32.53
N ASN A 1127 -10.97 -37.29 32.97
CA ASN A 1127 -11.16 -37.74 34.35
C ASN A 1127 -11.61 -39.22 34.40
N PRO A 1128 -11.15 -40.02 35.38
CA PRO A 1128 -10.11 -39.73 36.38
C PRO A 1128 -8.75 -39.43 35.73
N THR A 1129 -7.84 -38.75 36.43
CA THR A 1129 -6.54 -38.35 35.85
C THR A 1129 -5.63 -39.55 35.57
N LEU A 1130 -4.64 -39.38 34.69
CA LEU A 1130 -3.63 -40.42 34.38
C LEU A 1130 -2.88 -40.88 35.64
N GLU A 1131 -2.55 -39.96 36.55
CA GLU A 1131 -1.94 -40.26 37.86
C GLU A 1131 -2.85 -41.17 38.72
N LEU A 1132 -4.15 -40.88 38.80
CA LEU A 1132 -5.12 -41.74 39.51
C LEU A 1132 -5.25 -43.12 38.86
N LEU A 1133 -5.22 -43.21 37.53
CA LEU A 1133 -5.24 -44.49 36.81
C LEU A 1133 -3.95 -45.30 36.99
N LYS A 1134 -2.80 -44.63 37.17
CA LYS A 1134 -1.48 -45.25 37.39
C LYS A 1134 -1.35 -45.81 38.80
N ASP A 1135 -1.63 -45.00 39.82
CA ASP A 1135 -1.25 -45.31 41.20
C ASP A 1135 -2.44 -45.70 42.11
N SER A 1136 -3.59 -45.00 42.00
CA SER A 1136 -4.75 -45.28 42.86
C SER A 1136 -5.39 -46.64 42.57
N VAL A 1137 -5.40 -47.06 41.29
CA VAL A 1137 -5.88 -48.38 40.85
C VAL A 1137 -5.20 -49.51 41.61
N VAL A 1138 -3.88 -49.44 41.81
CA VAL A 1138 -3.10 -50.51 42.46
C VAL A 1138 -3.54 -50.69 43.92
N SER A 1139 -3.77 -49.60 44.66
CA SER A 1139 -4.28 -49.67 46.03
C SER A 1139 -5.72 -50.18 46.07
N ARG A 1140 -6.60 -49.65 45.21
CA ARG A 1140 -8.02 -50.04 45.13
C ARG A 1140 -8.22 -51.51 44.76
N LEU A 1141 -7.41 -52.04 43.84
CA LEU A 1141 -7.45 -53.44 43.45
C LEU A 1141 -6.90 -54.36 44.54
N ARG A 1142 -5.92 -53.91 45.33
CA ARG A 1142 -5.42 -54.67 46.49
C ARG A 1142 -6.46 -54.77 47.59
N GLU A 1143 -7.13 -53.68 47.94
CA GLU A 1143 -8.29 -53.69 48.85
C GLU A 1143 -9.38 -54.65 48.33
N ALA A 1144 -9.65 -54.63 47.03
CA ALA A 1144 -10.63 -55.51 46.41
C ALA A 1144 -10.22 -56.99 46.40
N GLU A 1145 -8.92 -57.30 46.24
CA GLU A 1145 -8.36 -58.64 46.38
C GLU A 1145 -8.53 -59.14 47.82
N GLU A 1146 -8.27 -58.30 48.83
CA GLU A 1146 -8.50 -58.64 50.23
C GLU A 1146 -10.00 -58.87 50.53
N GLU A 1147 -10.88 -57.95 50.13
CA GLU A 1147 -12.35 -58.08 50.33
C GLU A 1147 -12.93 -59.31 49.61
N ALA A 1148 -12.49 -59.59 48.37
CA ALA A 1148 -12.91 -60.78 47.64
C ALA A 1148 -12.42 -62.08 48.29
N ASN A 1149 -11.18 -62.10 48.81
CA ASN A 1149 -10.67 -63.24 49.56
C ASN A 1149 -11.39 -63.46 50.89
N ASP A 1150 -11.86 -62.39 51.53
CA ASP A 1150 -12.65 -62.43 52.76
C ASP A 1150 -14.04 -63.02 52.52
N ARG A 1151 -14.76 -62.52 51.50
CA ARG A 1151 -16.06 -63.08 51.07
C ARG A 1151 -15.95 -64.54 50.65
N LEU A 1152 -14.86 -64.92 50.00
CA LEU A 1152 -14.57 -66.32 49.66
C LEU A 1152 -14.43 -67.19 50.91
N ASP A 1153 -13.70 -66.69 51.91
CA ASP A 1153 -13.50 -67.40 53.18
C ASP A 1153 -14.81 -67.56 53.97
N ASP A 1154 -15.67 -66.53 53.98
CA ASP A 1154 -17.00 -66.58 54.61
C ASP A 1154 -17.89 -67.64 53.95
N PHE A 1155 -18.05 -67.62 52.62
CA PHE A 1155 -18.82 -68.65 51.91
C PHE A 1155 -18.23 -70.06 52.04
N LEU A 1156 -16.90 -70.19 52.11
CA LEU A 1156 -16.26 -71.48 52.38
C LEU A 1156 -16.48 -71.96 53.81
N SER A 1157 -16.59 -71.05 54.79
CA SER A 1157 -16.94 -71.37 56.17
C SER A 1157 -18.38 -71.89 56.26
N GLU A 1158 -19.33 -71.28 55.52
CA GLU A 1158 -20.71 -71.76 55.41
C GLU A 1158 -20.79 -73.13 54.71
N LEU A 1159 -20.06 -73.33 53.60
CA LEU A 1159 -20.08 -74.57 52.80
C LEU A 1159 -19.34 -75.76 53.42
N THR A 1160 -18.45 -75.54 54.39
CA THR A 1160 -17.60 -76.61 54.97
C THR A 1160 -17.71 -76.76 56.48
N GLU A 1161 -18.55 -75.95 57.13
CA GLU A 1161 -18.70 -75.84 58.59
C GLU A 1161 -17.40 -75.51 59.35
N LYS A 1162 -16.32 -75.14 58.64
CA LYS A 1162 -14.98 -74.87 59.19
C LYS A 1162 -14.63 -73.39 59.12
N GLN A 1163 -14.45 -72.78 60.29
CA GLN A 1163 -14.15 -71.36 60.40
C GLN A 1163 -12.77 -71.04 59.81
N VAL A 1164 -12.71 -70.06 58.90
CA VAL A 1164 -11.43 -69.56 58.39
C VAL A 1164 -10.90 -68.45 59.31
N VAL A 1165 -9.65 -68.59 59.76
CA VAL A 1165 -8.97 -67.65 60.66
C VAL A 1165 -7.77 -67.04 59.93
N ARG A 1166 -7.64 -65.72 59.99
CA ARG A 1166 -6.54 -64.97 59.35
C ARG A 1166 -5.32 -64.97 60.25
N PHE A 1167 -4.16 -65.31 59.70
CA PHE A 1167 -2.88 -65.30 60.40
C PHE A 1167 -1.85 -64.46 59.64
N GLN A 1168 -1.42 -63.35 60.23
CA GLN A 1168 -0.38 -62.49 59.66
C GLN A 1168 1.01 -63.08 59.91
N ILE A 1169 1.77 -63.29 58.83
CA ILE A 1169 3.11 -63.88 58.86
C ILE A 1169 4.17 -62.94 59.44
N ASN A 1170 4.03 -61.61 59.26
CA ASN A 1170 4.86 -60.56 59.87
C ASN A 1170 6.40 -60.76 59.79
N LEU A 1171 6.88 -61.32 58.67
CA LEU A 1171 8.32 -61.50 58.39
C LEU A 1171 8.99 -60.31 57.70
N LYS A 1172 8.23 -59.28 57.31
CA LYS A 1172 8.73 -58.17 56.49
C LYS A 1172 9.72 -57.29 57.28
N GLY A 1173 10.96 -57.20 56.81
CA GLY A 1173 12.01 -56.40 57.45
C GLY A 1173 12.80 -57.10 58.55
N ARG A 1174 12.63 -58.41 58.75
CA ARG A 1174 13.56 -59.22 59.56
C ARG A 1174 14.80 -59.57 58.73
N GLU A 1175 15.98 -59.15 59.19
CA GLU A 1175 17.26 -59.62 58.66
C GLU A 1175 17.66 -60.95 59.33
N VAL A 1176 18.33 -61.81 58.57
CA VAL A 1176 18.72 -63.16 58.99
C VAL A 1176 20.09 -63.45 58.41
N SER A 1177 21.06 -63.78 59.25
CA SER A 1177 22.48 -63.86 58.89
C SER A 1177 23.08 -65.27 59.05
N THR A 1178 22.42 -66.14 59.82
CA THR A 1178 22.85 -67.52 60.07
C THR A 1178 21.74 -68.55 59.84
N SER A 1179 22.14 -69.81 59.64
CA SER A 1179 21.19 -70.93 59.50
C SER A 1179 20.33 -71.15 60.75
N GLU A 1180 20.87 -70.86 61.93
CA GLU A 1180 20.18 -71.03 63.22
C GLU A 1180 19.09 -69.96 63.41
N GLU A 1181 19.36 -68.72 63.00
CA GLU A 1181 18.34 -67.65 63.00
C GLU A 1181 17.19 -67.96 62.03
N VAL A 1182 17.46 -68.62 60.89
CA VAL A 1182 16.42 -69.09 59.96
C VAL A 1182 15.56 -70.20 60.59
N GLU A 1183 16.17 -71.22 61.20
CA GLU A 1183 15.41 -72.28 61.88
C GLU A 1183 14.60 -71.75 63.07
N MET A 1184 15.17 -70.83 63.87
CA MET A 1184 14.47 -70.20 64.99
C MET A 1184 13.26 -69.39 64.51
N MET A 1185 13.39 -68.65 63.40
CA MET A 1185 12.27 -67.94 62.77
C MET A 1185 11.18 -68.90 62.27
N ILE A 1186 11.56 -70.01 61.62
CA ILE A 1186 10.61 -71.03 61.13
C ILE A 1186 9.88 -71.70 62.30
N ASN A 1187 10.59 -71.99 63.39
CA ASN A 1187 10.01 -72.59 64.60
C ASN A 1187 9.05 -71.61 65.32
N GLU A 1188 9.40 -70.32 65.45
CA GLU A 1188 8.49 -69.29 65.99
C GLU A 1188 7.19 -69.24 65.17
N LEU A 1189 7.30 -69.26 63.84
CA LEU A 1189 6.13 -69.23 62.96
C LEU A 1189 5.30 -70.52 63.09
N ARG A 1190 5.95 -71.67 63.17
CA ARG A 1190 5.32 -72.99 63.35
C ARG A 1190 4.55 -73.09 64.65
N GLU A 1191 5.12 -72.66 65.78
CA GLU A 1191 4.42 -72.66 67.07
C GLU A 1191 3.17 -71.77 67.04
N ARG A 1192 3.31 -70.55 66.49
CA ARG A 1192 2.20 -69.59 66.40
C ARG A 1192 1.07 -70.08 65.49
N LEU A 1193 1.38 -70.83 64.43
CA LEU A 1193 0.39 -71.49 63.58
C LEU A 1193 -0.31 -72.67 64.27
N LEU A 1194 0.45 -73.56 64.92
CA LEU A 1194 -0.12 -74.71 65.64
C LEU A 1194 -1.01 -74.27 66.80
N ALA A 1195 -0.67 -73.17 67.49
CA ALA A 1195 -1.49 -72.61 68.57
C ALA A 1195 -2.89 -72.12 68.10
N GLN A 1196 -3.06 -71.80 66.81
CA GLN A 1196 -4.35 -71.38 66.24
C GLN A 1196 -5.09 -72.49 65.48
N LEU A 1197 -4.44 -73.63 65.21
CA LEU A 1197 -5.01 -74.71 64.40
C LEU A 1197 -5.84 -75.67 65.29
N LYS A 1198 -7.16 -75.45 65.35
CA LYS A 1198 -8.13 -76.36 66.01
C LYS A 1198 -8.84 -77.25 64.98
N ASP A 1199 -9.41 -78.38 65.40
CA ASP A 1199 -10.04 -79.40 64.53
C ASP A 1199 -11.07 -78.87 63.51
N ASN A 1200 -11.73 -77.76 63.85
CA ASN A 1200 -12.74 -77.11 63.01
C ASN A 1200 -12.32 -75.74 62.43
N MET A 1201 -11.02 -75.47 62.31
CA MET A 1201 -10.47 -74.22 61.78
C MET A 1201 -9.58 -74.44 60.55
N ARG A 1202 -9.58 -73.46 59.64
CA ARG A 1202 -8.64 -73.33 58.51
C ARG A 1202 -7.88 -72.01 58.65
N ILE A 1203 -6.56 -72.03 58.54
CA ILE A 1203 -5.77 -70.79 58.63
C ILE A 1203 -5.48 -70.23 57.23
N ARG A 1204 -5.87 -68.98 56.98
CA ARG A 1204 -5.38 -68.19 55.83
C ARG A 1204 -4.15 -67.40 56.27
N LEU A 1205 -3.01 -67.71 55.65
CA LEU A 1205 -1.77 -66.94 55.78
C LEU A 1205 -1.90 -65.63 55.00
N ILE A 1206 -1.47 -64.51 55.60
CA ILE A 1206 -1.49 -63.14 55.03
C ILE A 1206 -0.13 -62.48 55.26
#